data_AF-A0A9D6J8X2-F1
#
_entry.id   AF-A0A9D6J8X2-F1
#
_cell.length_a   1.000
_cell.length_b   1.000
_cell.length_c   1.000
_cell.angle_alpha   90.00
_cell.angle_beta   90.00
_cell.angle_gamma   90.00
#
_symmetry.space_group_name_H-M   'P 1'
#
loop_
_entity.id
_entity.type
_entity.pdbx_description
1 polymer ?
#
loop_
_entity_poly.entity_id
_entity_poly.type
_entity_poly.pdbx_seq_one_letter_code
_entity_poly.pdbx_strand_id
1 'polypeptide(L)'
;MNSPFFKRGFILVLVITILVILLFLGITLHSFLVQQNYNVHLLAYSEVAHFLAEAGISASIRSIRDSLEKSGIIGGGQNPIFEILIRPGPLQDVSLMSIIKDTWNEDLAGFSREVDKSAAVRVEVWLRGFSQTETDPSKWVDPVAKQGWLSVESTGEYRGMRRTISVRRRIWVGNVLPPVVSKFTLQVKDASKGNEGHFNIIRNDYDGNLTDGPRPFIILNHATPESPHERKSVSDVISDESDSNVFRRRGWIWLGGKKIRLNLTSGPGAFGEIFHFYDVSNPNTFQAIKFRSPQEKLPLAFLSPLSLPWDNHSNPKEVPFQLGHLFLLEGFHDKSARKEQNAMYEAKILSLNEQNTYGAKSSILHLFGDARKGFQSRTKVFGKVQAAFPRFSCVDVLPLDPNSKEMFNSQSPRPFYFLPSLERESFSLSLQIKEFLNRRVGGPILPLGLLFQQFDEYKKFMSCVLEYPYVNSYNSIQEIYSKPALRQFPPPTTILSEDSGSQIELKRGDVLLYKGNVEPPKLQEVVESRVQQEFDSISDFWKKSFNESSHALELNSIARIKNPDKIDFSLPPSGKPYPLKVSGGGMIILDQGNLTLRGVELLSPKEALTVVLVNGDKVFFETPNMNQVNIVAPRAEVVYGSVVDFWGSLAVGSIQADSRTQGGYIRYREANDPTKENYSNFYKTFVADQDTFWYESP
;
A
#
# COMPACT_ATOMS: atom_id res chain seq x y z
N MET A 1 -43.17 -73.00 90.81
CA MET A 1 -41.87 -72.31 90.98
C MET A 1 -41.91 -71.01 90.19
N ASN A 2 -42.07 -69.85 90.85
CA ASN A 2 -42.02 -68.54 90.18
C ASN A 2 -40.83 -67.74 90.74
N SER A 3 -39.73 -67.68 89.99
CA SER A 3 -38.57 -66.85 90.35
C SER A 3 -38.78 -65.41 89.85
N PRO A 4 -38.86 -64.40 90.74
CA PRO A 4 -38.96 -62.99 90.31
C PRO A 4 -37.64 -62.41 89.79
N PHE A 5 -36.54 -63.17 89.86
CA PHE A 5 -35.20 -62.69 89.49
C PHE A 5 -35.01 -62.55 87.96
N PHE A 6 -35.49 -63.50 87.16
CA PHE A 6 -35.27 -63.50 85.70
C PHE A 6 -35.95 -62.32 84.99
N LYS A 7 -37.16 -61.93 85.42
CA LYS A 7 -37.87 -60.78 84.85
C LYS A 7 -37.16 -59.46 85.12
N ARG A 8 -36.55 -59.28 86.30
CA ARG A 8 -35.82 -58.04 86.65
C ARG A 8 -34.50 -57.90 85.88
N GLY A 9 -33.75 -58.99 85.68
CA GLY A 9 -32.52 -58.98 84.89
C GLY A 9 -32.76 -58.64 83.41
N PHE A 10 -33.78 -59.23 82.77
CA PHE A 10 -34.11 -58.94 81.38
C PHE A 10 -34.58 -57.48 81.17
N ILE A 11 -35.39 -56.95 82.09
CA ILE A 11 -35.79 -55.54 82.07
C ILE A 11 -34.57 -54.61 82.21
N LEU A 12 -33.62 -54.93 83.09
CA LEU A 12 -32.39 -54.14 83.24
C LEU A 12 -31.57 -54.10 81.94
N VAL A 13 -31.35 -55.25 81.29
CA VAL A 13 -30.62 -55.33 80.01
C VAL A 13 -31.35 -54.56 78.91
N LEU A 14 -32.68 -54.66 78.84
CA LEU A 14 -33.49 -53.92 77.86
C LEU A 14 -33.40 -52.39 78.09
N VAL A 15 -33.49 -51.93 79.35
CA VAL A 15 -33.33 -50.52 79.72
C VAL A 15 -31.93 -50.01 79.40
N ILE A 16 -30.88 -50.78 79.69
CA ILE A 16 -29.49 -50.44 79.34
C ILE A 16 -29.33 -50.38 77.81
N THR A 17 -29.90 -51.32 77.07
CA THR A 17 -29.83 -51.33 75.59
C THR A 17 -30.52 -50.11 74.99
N ILE A 18 -31.70 -49.74 75.50
CA ILE A 18 -32.43 -48.52 75.10
C ILE A 18 -31.62 -47.26 75.45
N LEU A 19 -31.00 -47.19 76.65
CA LEU A 19 -30.13 -46.08 77.05
C LEU A 19 -28.89 -45.95 76.15
N VAL A 20 -28.26 -47.07 75.77
CA VAL A 20 -27.11 -47.07 74.85
C VAL A 20 -27.53 -46.62 73.45
N ILE A 21 -28.68 -47.07 72.94
CA ILE A 21 -29.23 -46.61 71.66
C ILE A 21 -29.53 -45.10 71.71
N LEU A 22 -30.16 -44.60 72.78
CA LEU A 22 -30.41 -43.17 72.97
C LEU A 22 -29.12 -42.36 73.11
N LEU A 23 -28.08 -42.90 73.74
CA LEU A 23 -26.76 -42.28 73.82
C LEU A 23 -26.10 -42.17 72.44
N PHE A 24 -26.10 -43.25 71.65
CA PHE A 24 -25.60 -43.23 70.27
C PHE A 24 -26.41 -42.27 69.38
N LEU A 25 -27.73 -42.21 69.54
CA LEU A 25 -28.58 -41.26 68.84
C LEU A 25 -28.26 -39.82 69.24
N GLY A 26 -28.02 -39.55 70.53
CA GLY A 26 -27.61 -38.24 71.04
C GLY A 26 -26.23 -37.80 70.53
N ILE A 27 -25.25 -38.71 70.51
CA ILE A 27 -23.90 -38.45 69.98
C ILE A 27 -23.94 -38.18 68.47
N THR A 28 -24.68 -38.99 67.71
CA THR A 28 -24.82 -38.79 66.25
C THR A 28 -25.59 -37.53 65.91
N LEU A 29 -26.67 -37.20 66.64
CA LEU A 29 -27.39 -35.94 66.50
C LEU A 29 -26.50 -34.73 66.84
N HIS A 30 -25.72 -34.81 67.92
CA HIS A 30 -24.78 -33.76 68.29
C HIS A 30 -23.68 -33.58 67.23
N SER A 31 -23.08 -34.67 66.76
CA SER A 31 -22.07 -34.63 65.69
C SER A 31 -22.64 -34.06 64.39
N PHE A 32 -23.88 -34.41 64.03
CA PHE A 32 -24.57 -33.88 62.86
C PHE A 32 -24.87 -32.38 63.00
N LEU A 33 -25.33 -31.93 64.18
CA LEU A 33 -25.58 -30.51 64.47
C LEU A 33 -24.27 -29.69 64.48
N VAL A 34 -23.18 -30.22 65.01
CA VAL A 34 -21.86 -29.58 64.96
C VAL A 34 -21.37 -29.48 63.51
N GLN A 35 -21.53 -30.54 62.72
CA GLN A 35 -21.16 -30.54 61.30
C GLN A 35 -22.04 -29.61 60.46
N GLN A 36 -23.35 -29.54 60.72
CA GLN A 36 -24.24 -28.54 60.10
C GLN A 36 -23.86 -27.12 60.48
N ASN A 37 -23.66 -26.81 61.77
CA ASN A 37 -23.25 -25.47 62.19
C ASN A 37 -21.90 -25.08 61.57
N TYR A 38 -20.94 -25.99 61.50
CA TYR A 38 -19.65 -25.75 60.85
C TYR A 38 -19.83 -25.45 59.35
N ASN A 39 -20.65 -26.22 58.64
CA ASN A 39 -20.95 -25.98 57.22
C ASN A 39 -21.70 -24.65 57.00
N VAL A 40 -22.66 -24.31 57.86
CA VAL A 40 -23.40 -23.03 57.80
C VAL A 40 -22.47 -21.86 58.07
N HIS A 41 -21.55 -21.97 59.05
CA HIS A 41 -20.54 -20.93 59.29
C HIS A 41 -19.53 -20.82 58.14
N LEU A 42 -19.08 -21.93 57.55
CA LEU A 42 -18.23 -21.90 56.35
C LEU A 42 -18.91 -21.20 55.17
N LEU A 43 -20.19 -21.49 54.91
CA LEU A 43 -20.98 -20.83 53.87
C LEU A 43 -21.13 -19.33 54.16
N ALA A 44 -21.55 -18.96 55.37
CA ALA A 44 -21.69 -17.56 55.76
C ALA A 44 -20.36 -16.78 55.69
N TYR A 45 -19.23 -17.37 56.10
CA TYR A 45 -17.91 -16.74 55.98
C TYR A 45 -17.46 -16.63 54.51
N SER A 46 -17.82 -17.61 53.67
CA SER A 46 -17.56 -17.58 52.23
C SER A 46 -18.40 -16.51 51.51
N GLU A 47 -19.66 -16.31 51.91
CA GLU A 47 -20.52 -15.23 51.42
C GLU A 47 -20.01 -13.86 51.87
N VAL A 48 -19.59 -13.69 53.13
CA VAL A 48 -18.96 -12.44 53.58
C VAL A 48 -17.68 -12.15 52.81
N ALA A 49 -16.82 -13.15 52.56
CA ALA A 49 -15.64 -12.99 51.71
C ALA A 49 -16.00 -12.62 50.25
N HIS A 50 -17.11 -13.12 49.72
CA HIS A 50 -17.63 -12.75 48.39
C HIS A 50 -18.12 -11.30 48.34
N PHE A 51 -18.95 -10.87 49.31
CA PHE A 51 -19.43 -9.48 49.39
C PHE A 51 -18.27 -8.48 49.61
N LEU A 52 -17.23 -8.87 50.34
CA LEU A 52 -16.00 -8.07 50.49
C LEU A 52 -15.26 -7.90 49.15
N ALA A 53 -15.19 -8.95 48.31
CA ALA A 53 -14.62 -8.86 46.96
C ALA A 53 -15.48 -7.98 46.02
N GLU A 54 -16.80 -8.09 46.11
CA GLU A 54 -17.73 -7.29 45.31
C GLU A 54 -17.67 -5.80 45.68
N ALA A 55 -17.59 -5.51 46.99
CA ALA A 55 -17.35 -4.16 47.50
C ALA A 55 -16.00 -3.61 47.03
N GLY A 56 -14.94 -4.45 47.03
CA GLY A 56 -13.62 -4.11 46.49
C GLY A 56 -13.66 -3.65 45.04
N ILE A 57 -14.29 -4.43 44.14
CA ILE A 57 -14.51 -4.03 42.74
C ILE A 57 -15.28 -2.70 42.69
N SER A 58 -16.42 -2.62 43.38
CA SER A 58 -17.34 -1.48 43.28
C SER A 58 -16.70 -0.17 43.73
N ALA A 59 -15.87 -0.21 44.78
CA ALA A 59 -15.13 0.94 45.28
C ALA A 59 -13.95 1.32 44.35
N SER A 60 -13.15 0.35 43.89
CA SER A 60 -11.89 0.63 43.19
C SER A 60 -12.03 0.87 41.70
N ILE A 61 -13.06 0.34 41.02
CA ILE A 61 -13.10 0.26 39.55
C ILE A 61 -13.04 1.63 38.86
N ARG A 62 -13.57 2.70 39.47
CA ARG A 62 -13.45 4.07 38.96
C ARG A 62 -12.01 4.58 39.05
N SER A 63 -11.38 4.44 40.22
CA SER A 63 -9.98 4.86 40.43
C SER A 63 -9.01 4.10 39.50
N ILE A 64 -9.28 2.81 39.27
CA ILE A 64 -8.55 1.98 38.31
C ILE A 64 -8.72 2.50 36.88
N ARG A 65 -9.94 2.83 36.43
CA ARG A 65 -10.19 3.40 35.09
C ARG A 65 -9.45 4.73 34.91
N ASP A 66 -9.62 5.66 35.85
CA ASP A 66 -8.96 6.97 35.82
C ASP A 66 -7.41 6.82 35.80
N SER A 67 -6.88 5.80 36.48
CA SER A 67 -5.45 5.49 36.50
C SER A 67 -4.94 4.85 35.21
N LEU A 68 -5.72 3.97 34.59
CA LEU A 68 -5.41 3.34 33.30
C LEU A 68 -5.50 4.32 32.13
N GLU A 69 -6.44 5.26 32.17
CA GLU A 69 -6.57 6.34 31.17
C GLU A 69 -5.39 7.32 31.28
N LYS A 70 -5.04 7.77 32.50
CA LYS A 70 -3.80 8.54 32.75
C LYS A 70 -2.55 7.75 32.36
N SER A 71 -2.59 6.42 32.47
CA SER A 71 -1.55 5.51 32.01
C SER A 71 -1.75 5.06 30.55
N GLY A 72 -2.44 5.85 29.72
CA GLY A 72 -2.39 5.73 28.25
C GLY A 72 -2.74 4.35 27.69
N ILE A 73 -3.60 3.56 28.35
CA ILE A 73 -4.09 2.30 27.76
C ILE A 73 -5.00 2.54 26.55
N ILE A 74 -5.59 3.74 26.48
CA ILE A 74 -6.39 4.24 25.36
C ILE A 74 -5.57 5.35 24.66
N GLY A 75 -5.42 5.24 23.33
CA GLY A 75 -4.64 6.19 22.53
C GLY A 75 -3.15 5.81 22.41
N GLY A 76 -2.60 5.93 21.20
CA GLY A 76 -1.22 5.51 20.91
C GLY A 76 -0.17 6.54 21.32
N GLY A 77 0.27 6.49 22.59
CA GLY A 77 1.35 7.31 23.15
C GLY A 77 2.53 6.49 23.67
N GLN A 78 3.63 7.16 24.05
CA GLN A 78 4.73 6.52 24.77
C GLN A 78 4.34 6.31 26.24
N ASN A 79 3.66 5.19 26.50
CA ASN A 79 3.32 4.75 27.85
C ASN A 79 3.80 3.30 28.08
N PRO A 80 4.34 2.95 29.26
CA PRO A 80 4.71 1.58 29.60
C PRO A 80 3.66 0.50 29.27
N ILE A 81 2.36 0.77 29.44
CA ILE A 81 1.30 -0.20 29.12
C ILE A 81 1.22 -0.42 27.60
N PHE A 82 1.26 0.65 26.81
CA PHE A 82 1.27 0.56 25.34
C PHE A 82 2.52 -0.16 24.83
N GLU A 83 3.70 0.12 25.39
CA GLU A 83 4.96 -0.55 25.05
C GLU A 83 4.96 -2.05 25.36
N ILE A 84 4.20 -2.51 26.37
CA ILE A 84 3.99 -3.94 26.64
C ILE A 84 3.06 -4.55 25.59
N LEU A 85 1.96 -3.87 25.25
CA LEU A 85 0.95 -4.35 24.32
C LEU A 85 1.49 -4.51 22.89
N ILE A 86 2.31 -3.57 22.40
CA ILE A 86 2.86 -3.59 21.03
C ILE A 86 4.04 -4.56 20.82
N ARG A 87 4.48 -5.31 21.83
CA ARG A 87 5.55 -6.31 21.66
C ARG A 87 5.12 -7.39 20.67
N PRO A 88 5.96 -7.83 19.72
CA PRO A 88 5.64 -8.95 18.84
C PRO A 88 5.34 -10.24 19.62
N GLY A 89 4.43 -11.07 19.11
CA GLY A 89 4.07 -12.36 19.71
C GLY A 89 2.85 -12.33 20.66
N PRO A 90 2.44 -13.51 21.18
CA PRO A 90 1.51 -13.58 22.30
C PRO A 90 2.12 -12.90 23.54
N LEU A 91 1.27 -12.36 24.41
CA LEU A 91 1.70 -11.71 25.65
C LEU A 91 1.30 -12.62 26.82
N GLN A 92 2.27 -12.95 27.69
CA GLN A 92 2.01 -13.69 28.93
C GLN A 92 1.17 -12.82 29.89
N ASP A 93 0.57 -13.44 30.91
CA ASP A 93 -0.19 -12.70 31.91
C ASP A 93 0.74 -11.72 32.67
N VAL A 94 0.42 -10.43 32.63
CA VAL A 94 1.24 -9.34 33.21
C VAL A 94 0.43 -8.56 34.24
N SER A 95 0.96 -8.42 35.45
CA SER A 95 0.41 -7.52 36.46
C SER A 95 0.72 -6.06 36.11
N LEU A 96 -0.28 -5.20 36.16
CA LEU A 96 -0.11 -3.76 35.93
C LEU A 96 0.21 -2.98 37.22
N MET A 97 0.19 -3.64 38.38
CA MET A 97 0.31 -3.00 39.71
C MET A 97 1.63 -2.26 39.97
N SER A 98 2.68 -2.52 39.18
CA SER A 98 3.94 -1.78 39.22
C SER A 98 3.95 -0.52 38.34
N ILE A 99 2.93 -0.35 37.50
CA ILE A 99 2.81 0.72 36.51
C ILE A 99 1.71 1.73 36.93
N ILE A 100 0.62 1.23 37.51
CA ILE A 100 -0.48 2.05 38.04
C ILE A 100 -0.31 2.26 39.55
N LYS A 101 -0.79 3.39 40.08
CA LYS A 101 -0.69 3.71 41.52
C LYS A 101 -1.74 2.95 42.32
N ASP A 102 -1.31 2.11 43.26
CA ASP A 102 -2.16 1.23 44.05
C ASP A 102 -2.88 1.93 45.23
N THR A 103 -3.39 3.15 45.02
CA THR A 103 -4.00 3.94 46.11
C THR A 103 -5.27 3.30 46.67
N TRP A 104 -6.00 2.52 45.85
CA TRP A 104 -7.23 1.86 46.30
C TRP A 104 -6.98 0.72 47.27
N ASN A 105 -5.85 0.01 47.22
CA ASN A 105 -5.57 -1.04 48.20
C ASN A 105 -5.20 -0.47 49.58
N GLU A 106 -4.67 0.76 49.64
CA GLU A 106 -4.47 1.48 50.90
C GLU A 106 -5.82 1.83 51.54
N ASP A 107 -6.76 2.40 50.77
CA ASP A 107 -8.12 2.71 51.20
C ASP A 107 -8.90 1.45 51.65
N LEU A 108 -8.84 0.39 50.85
CA LEU A 108 -9.50 -0.89 51.14
C LEU A 108 -8.94 -1.59 52.37
N ALA A 109 -7.63 -1.49 52.63
CA ALA A 109 -7.01 -2.03 53.84
C ALA A 109 -7.45 -1.28 55.10
N GLY A 110 -7.76 0.01 54.99
CA GLY A 110 -8.43 0.78 56.03
C GLY A 110 -9.85 0.25 56.28
N PHE A 111 -10.69 0.27 55.25
CA PHE A 111 -12.08 -0.18 55.30
C PHE A 111 -12.24 -1.61 55.86
N SER A 112 -11.45 -2.58 55.38
CA SER A 112 -11.57 -3.97 55.83
C SER A 112 -11.30 -4.12 57.34
N ARG A 113 -10.36 -3.34 57.90
CA ARG A 113 -10.04 -3.39 59.34
C ARG A 113 -11.13 -2.78 60.23
N GLU A 114 -11.96 -1.88 59.69
CA GLU A 114 -13.14 -1.34 60.40
C GLU A 114 -14.27 -2.37 60.46
N VAL A 115 -14.38 -3.26 59.46
CA VAL A 115 -15.39 -4.33 59.41
C VAL A 115 -15.07 -5.47 60.38
N ASP A 116 -13.87 -6.06 60.30
CA ASP A 116 -13.40 -7.12 61.21
C ASP A 116 -11.86 -7.20 61.14
N LYS A 117 -11.19 -7.55 62.25
CA LYS A 117 -9.73 -7.73 62.27
C LYS A 117 -9.23 -8.87 61.37
N SER A 118 -10.12 -9.79 61.00
CA SER A 118 -9.89 -10.92 60.10
C SER A 118 -10.42 -10.72 58.68
N ALA A 119 -10.94 -9.53 58.37
CA ALA A 119 -11.32 -9.15 57.02
C ALA A 119 -10.12 -8.50 56.28
N ALA A 120 -9.96 -8.85 55.01
CA ALA A 120 -9.04 -8.17 54.10
C ALA A 120 -9.64 -8.10 52.69
N VAL A 121 -9.35 -7.01 51.97
CA VAL A 121 -9.70 -6.86 50.55
C VAL A 121 -8.48 -6.39 49.79
N ARG A 122 -8.21 -7.01 48.64
CA ARG A 122 -7.12 -6.64 47.73
C ARG A 122 -7.63 -6.68 46.30
N VAL A 123 -7.36 -5.63 45.54
CA VAL A 123 -7.71 -5.50 44.12
C VAL A 123 -6.44 -5.44 43.29
N GLU A 124 -6.35 -6.29 42.28
CA GLU A 124 -5.24 -6.34 41.34
C GLU A 124 -5.71 -6.11 39.91
N VAL A 125 -4.82 -5.60 39.06
CA VAL A 125 -5.11 -5.33 37.65
C VAL A 125 -4.10 -6.08 36.78
N TRP A 126 -4.62 -6.84 35.82
CA TRP A 126 -3.85 -7.77 34.99
C TRP A 126 -4.19 -7.61 33.51
N LEU A 127 -3.19 -7.77 32.65
CA LEU A 127 -3.38 -8.12 31.24
C LEU A 127 -3.31 -9.65 31.14
N ARG A 128 -4.39 -10.31 30.70
CA ARG A 128 -4.49 -11.78 30.65
C ARG A 128 -4.88 -12.34 29.29
N GLY A 129 -4.39 -13.55 29.00
CA GLY A 129 -4.89 -14.39 27.89
C GLY A 129 -4.70 -13.80 26.50
N PHE A 130 -3.60 -13.08 26.26
CA PHE A 130 -3.36 -12.37 25.01
C PHE A 130 -2.85 -13.30 23.90
N SER A 131 -3.64 -13.43 22.84
CA SER A 131 -3.37 -14.26 21.66
C SER A 131 -3.26 -13.42 20.39
N GLN A 132 -2.35 -13.81 19.47
CA GLN A 132 -2.26 -13.19 18.16
C GLN A 132 -3.51 -13.45 17.32
N THR A 133 -3.87 -12.49 16.48
CA THR A 133 -5.10 -12.52 15.66
C THR A 133 -4.86 -12.67 14.17
N GLU A 134 -3.68 -12.25 13.67
CA GLU A 134 -3.36 -12.21 12.25
C GLU A 134 -2.09 -13.03 11.99
N THR A 135 -2.26 -14.32 11.66
CA THR A 135 -1.17 -15.32 11.61
C THR A 135 -1.10 -16.13 10.31
N ASP A 136 -1.86 -15.80 9.28
CA ASP A 136 -1.91 -16.53 8.00
C ASP A 136 -1.22 -15.74 6.88
N PRO A 137 0.00 -16.13 6.43
CA PRO A 137 0.70 -15.44 5.34
C PRO A 137 -0.08 -15.36 4.04
N SER A 138 -1.05 -16.24 3.80
CA SER A 138 -1.86 -16.24 2.57
C SER A 138 -2.96 -15.17 2.57
N LYS A 139 -3.20 -14.52 3.72
CA LYS A 139 -4.11 -13.38 3.92
C LYS A 139 -3.34 -12.16 4.44
N TRP A 140 -2.79 -12.27 5.64
CA TRP A 140 -1.89 -11.33 6.30
C TRP A 140 -1.36 -11.90 7.62
N VAL A 141 -0.08 -11.64 7.92
CA VAL A 141 0.50 -11.78 9.25
C VAL A 141 0.83 -10.40 9.81
N ASP A 142 0.25 -10.08 10.95
CA ASP A 142 0.70 -8.97 11.78
C ASP A 142 1.23 -9.53 13.11
N PRO A 143 2.55 -9.47 13.36
CA PRO A 143 3.12 -10.10 14.55
C PRO A 143 2.74 -9.37 15.85
N VAL A 144 2.15 -8.17 15.78
CA VAL A 144 1.70 -7.38 16.94
C VAL A 144 0.19 -7.47 17.14
N ALA A 145 -0.60 -7.65 16.06
CA ALA A 145 -2.05 -7.69 16.17
C ALA A 145 -2.55 -8.83 17.08
N LYS A 146 -3.19 -8.47 18.19
CA LYS A 146 -3.56 -9.41 19.27
C LYS A 146 -4.82 -8.97 20.01
N GLN A 147 -5.43 -9.92 20.70
CA GLN A 147 -6.57 -9.70 21.57
C GLN A 147 -6.38 -10.40 22.91
N GLY A 148 -6.92 -9.83 23.97
CA GLY A 148 -6.85 -10.39 25.33
C GLY A 148 -7.82 -9.65 26.26
N TRP A 149 -7.56 -9.73 27.56
CA TRP A 149 -8.42 -9.15 28.59
C TRP A 149 -7.63 -8.25 29.54
N LEU A 150 -8.21 -7.11 29.86
CA LEU A 150 -7.93 -6.38 31.10
C LEU A 150 -8.80 -7.01 32.19
N SER A 151 -8.17 -7.65 33.16
CA SER A 151 -8.83 -8.30 34.30
C SER A 151 -8.58 -7.46 35.55
N VAL A 152 -9.65 -6.98 36.19
CA VAL A 152 -9.61 -6.37 37.53
C VAL A 152 -10.11 -7.43 38.50
N GLU A 153 -9.25 -7.87 39.42
CA GLU A 153 -9.46 -9.05 40.25
C GLU A 153 -9.47 -8.63 41.71
N SER A 154 -10.63 -8.70 42.36
CA SER A 154 -10.73 -8.47 43.80
C SER A 154 -10.77 -9.79 44.54
N THR A 155 -9.84 -9.92 45.48
CA THR A 155 -9.84 -10.94 46.52
C THR A 155 -10.44 -10.34 47.79
N GLY A 156 -11.50 -10.95 48.30
CA GLY A 156 -11.98 -10.77 49.67
C GLY A 156 -11.56 -11.95 50.52
N GLU A 157 -11.14 -11.69 51.75
CA GLU A 157 -10.81 -12.68 52.77
C GLU A 157 -11.59 -12.38 54.06
N TYR A 158 -12.18 -13.42 54.68
CA TYR A 158 -12.84 -13.33 55.97
C TYR A 158 -12.64 -14.61 56.78
N ARG A 159 -12.05 -14.52 57.97
CA ARG A 159 -11.82 -15.66 58.89
C ARG A 159 -11.14 -16.87 58.22
N GLY A 160 -10.20 -16.61 57.30
CA GLY A 160 -9.46 -17.63 56.54
C GLY A 160 -10.19 -18.19 55.31
N MET A 161 -11.43 -17.77 55.04
CA MET A 161 -12.11 -18.04 53.77
C MET A 161 -11.77 -16.95 52.75
N ARG A 162 -11.36 -17.35 51.55
CA ARG A 162 -10.99 -16.44 50.45
C ARG A 162 -11.95 -16.61 49.26
N ARG A 163 -12.37 -15.51 48.63
CA ARG A 163 -13.10 -15.50 47.36
C ARG A 163 -12.53 -14.45 46.41
N THR A 164 -12.45 -14.81 45.13
CA THR A 164 -12.02 -13.90 44.06
C THR A 164 -13.18 -13.63 43.11
N ILE A 165 -13.40 -12.36 42.78
CA ILE A 165 -14.30 -11.92 41.71
C ILE A 165 -13.44 -11.16 40.71
N SER A 166 -13.66 -11.38 39.41
CA SER A 166 -12.95 -10.69 38.35
C SER A 166 -13.89 -9.97 37.39
N VAL A 167 -13.58 -8.72 37.07
CA VAL A 167 -14.23 -7.93 36.01
C VAL A 167 -13.30 -7.87 34.83
N ARG A 168 -13.76 -8.34 33.66
CA ARG A 168 -12.94 -8.43 32.46
C ARG A 168 -13.49 -7.53 31.36
N ARG A 169 -12.62 -6.67 30.82
CA ARG A 169 -12.84 -5.90 29.58
C ARG A 169 -11.95 -6.46 28.49
N ARG A 170 -12.50 -6.66 27.29
CA ARG A 170 -11.71 -7.13 26.15
C ARG A 170 -10.82 -5.99 25.63
N ILE A 171 -9.57 -6.33 25.32
CA ILE A 171 -8.60 -5.43 24.68
C ILE A 171 -8.25 -5.99 23.30
N TRP A 172 -8.17 -5.10 22.33
CA TRP A 172 -7.63 -5.35 21.00
C TRP A 172 -6.46 -4.41 20.73
N VAL A 173 -5.41 -4.94 20.14
CA VAL A 173 -4.28 -4.19 19.58
C VAL A 173 -4.26 -4.51 18.11
N GLY A 174 -4.39 -3.50 17.26
CA GLY A 174 -4.46 -3.68 15.80
C GLY A 174 -3.93 -2.47 15.04
N ASN A 175 -3.49 -2.67 13.81
CA ASN A 175 -2.98 -1.58 12.97
C ASN A 175 -4.10 -0.88 12.20
N VAL A 176 -4.10 0.45 12.16
CA VAL A 176 -5.09 1.23 11.39
C VAL A 176 -4.76 1.32 9.90
N LEU A 177 -3.58 0.85 9.48
CA LEU A 177 -3.18 0.79 8.07
C LEU A 177 -3.76 -0.45 7.38
N PRO A 178 -4.18 -0.35 6.11
CA PRO A 178 -4.68 -1.49 5.36
C PRO A 178 -3.52 -2.46 5.03
N PRO A 179 -3.62 -3.77 5.33
CA PRO A 179 -2.55 -4.78 5.23
C PRO A 179 -1.57 -4.70 4.04
N VAL A 180 -1.74 -5.53 2.99
CA VAL A 180 -0.84 -5.55 1.82
C VAL A 180 -0.90 -4.24 1.02
N VAL A 181 -2.04 -3.54 1.06
CA VAL A 181 -2.27 -2.30 0.31
C VAL A 181 -1.38 -1.14 0.76
N SER A 182 -0.95 -1.08 2.02
CA SER A 182 -0.04 -0.02 2.46
C SER A 182 1.35 -0.07 1.81
N LYS A 183 1.65 -1.12 1.03
CA LYS A 183 2.84 -1.18 0.17
C LYS A 183 2.63 -0.50 -1.20
N PHE A 184 1.39 -0.22 -1.59
CA PHE A 184 1.06 0.28 -2.93
C PHE A 184 0.75 1.78 -2.89
N THR A 185 1.39 2.54 -3.77
CA THR A 185 0.95 3.92 -4.07
C THR A 185 -0.40 3.88 -4.76
N LEU A 186 -0.54 2.96 -5.73
CA LEU A 186 -1.73 2.79 -6.55
C LEU A 186 -1.99 1.30 -6.84
N GLN A 187 -3.23 0.86 -6.62
CA GLN A 187 -3.71 -0.47 -6.98
C GLN A 187 -5.06 -0.34 -7.69
N VAL A 188 -5.13 -0.67 -8.97
CA VAL A 188 -6.36 -0.62 -9.78
C VAL A 188 -6.76 -2.03 -10.19
N LYS A 189 -7.98 -2.47 -9.83
CA LYS A 189 -8.44 -3.85 -10.06
C LYS A 189 -8.61 -4.19 -11.54
N ASP A 190 -9.32 -3.34 -12.29
CA ASP A 190 -9.38 -3.37 -13.75
C ASP A 190 -9.08 -1.98 -14.30
N ALA A 191 -7.80 -1.78 -14.65
CA ALA A 191 -7.34 -0.53 -15.24
C ALA A 191 -7.73 -0.44 -16.73
N SER A 192 -8.12 -1.55 -17.37
CA SER A 192 -8.44 -1.58 -18.80
C SER A 192 -9.87 -1.15 -19.08
N LYS A 193 -10.81 -1.47 -18.18
CA LYS A 193 -12.26 -1.42 -18.43
C LYS A 193 -12.68 -2.06 -19.77
N GLY A 194 -11.91 -3.06 -20.23
CA GLY A 194 -12.09 -3.72 -21.53
C GLY A 194 -11.41 -3.07 -22.74
N ASN A 195 -10.78 -1.90 -22.60
CA ASN A 195 -10.06 -1.17 -23.65
C ASN A 195 -8.55 -1.07 -23.31
N GLU A 196 -7.67 -1.66 -24.13
CA GLU A 196 -6.23 -1.60 -23.88
C GLU A 196 -5.68 -0.17 -23.86
N GLY A 197 -6.27 0.74 -24.65
CA GLY A 197 -5.86 2.14 -24.76
C GLY A 197 -6.69 3.10 -23.90
N HIS A 198 -7.37 2.62 -22.85
CA HIS A 198 -8.29 3.42 -22.01
C HIS A 198 -7.69 4.75 -21.52
N PHE A 199 -6.41 4.77 -21.17
CA PHE A 199 -5.72 5.98 -20.67
C PHE A 199 -5.16 6.90 -21.77
N ASN A 200 -5.12 6.48 -23.04
CA ASN A 200 -4.41 7.19 -24.11
C ASN A 200 -5.27 8.30 -24.75
N ILE A 201 -5.62 9.31 -23.96
CA ILE A 201 -6.58 10.38 -24.32
C ILE A 201 -6.02 11.80 -24.22
N ILE A 202 -4.80 11.98 -23.73
CA ILE A 202 -4.10 13.28 -23.71
C ILE A 202 -3.56 13.60 -25.11
N ARG A 203 -3.56 14.87 -25.52
CA ARG A 203 -2.80 15.33 -26.70
C ARG A 203 -1.68 16.29 -26.26
N ASN A 204 -0.44 15.87 -26.46
CA ASN A 204 0.74 16.70 -26.20
C ASN A 204 1.35 17.22 -27.51
N ASP A 205 1.99 18.39 -27.47
CA ASP A 205 2.91 18.82 -28.52
C ASP A 205 4.26 18.07 -28.41
N TYR A 206 5.13 18.27 -29.41
CA TYR A 206 6.49 17.74 -29.38
C TYR A 206 7.34 18.30 -28.22
N ASP A 207 6.94 19.44 -27.66
CA ASP A 207 7.58 20.05 -26.49
C ASP A 207 7.01 19.49 -25.16
N GLY A 208 6.12 18.48 -25.18
CA GLY A 208 5.58 17.80 -24.00
C GLY A 208 4.57 18.62 -23.19
N ASN A 209 4.03 19.68 -23.80
CA ASN A 209 2.96 20.49 -23.24
C ASN A 209 1.61 19.96 -23.72
N LEU A 210 0.60 20.08 -22.85
CA LEU A 210 -0.78 19.78 -23.21
C LEU A 210 -1.26 20.74 -24.30
N THR A 211 -1.66 20.19 -25.43
CA THR A 211 -2.33 20.93 -26.52
C THR A 211 -3.85 20.85 -26.41
N ASP A 212 -4.36 19.67 -26.02
CA ASP A 212 -5.78 19.36 -25.91
C ASP A 212 -5.98 18.15 -24.99
N GLY A 213 -7.18 18.03 -24.42
CA GLY A 213 -7.54 16.94 -23.51
C GLY A 213 -7.15 17.15 -22.04
N PRO A 214 -7.23 16.08 -21.23
CA PRO A 214 -7.06 16.14 -19.78
C PRO A 214 -5.62 16.32 -19.30
N ARG A 215 -5.44 16.59 -18.00
CA ARG A 215 -4.12 16.53 -17.34
C ARG A 215 -3.84 15.11 -16.80
N PRO A 216 -2.57 14.68 -16.73
CA PRO A 216 -2.20 13.35 -16.23
C PRO A 216 -2.23 13.25 -14.71
N PHE A 217 -2.37 12.03 -14.21
CA PHE A 217 -2.03 11.62 -12.85
C PHE A 217 -0.56 11.20 -12.78
N ILE A 218 0.16 11.82 -11.84
CA ILE A 218 1.59 11.61 -11.60
C ILE A 218 1.74 10.77 -10.32
N ILE A 219 2.32 9.57 -10.45
CA ILE A 219 2.48 8.63 -9.34
C ILE A 219 3.90 8.74 -8.77
N LEU A 220 4.02 9.30 -7.57
CA LEU A 220 5.29 9.55 -6.89
C LEU A 220 5.49 8.49 -5.79
N ASN A 221 6.37 7.52 -6.04
CA ASN A 221 6.46 6.30 -5.24
C ASN A 221 7.42 6.38 -4.03
N HIS A 222 7.85 7.58 -3.67
CA HIS A 222 8.72 7.88 -2.52
C HIS A 222 8.39 9.26 -1.93
N ALA A 223 8.97 9.54 -0.76
CA ALA A 223 8.97 10.87 -0.16
C ALA A 223 9.60 11.93 -1.08
N THR A 224 9.03 13.14 -1.11
CA THR A 224 9.47 14.29 -1.93
C THR A 224 9.59 15.57 -1.08
N PRO A 225 10.21 16.67 -1.57
CA PRO A 225 10.28 17.94 -0.84
C PRO A 225 8.90 18.53 -0.48
N GLU A 226 7.86 18.24 -1.28
CA GLU A 226 6.48 18.69 -1.07
C GLU A 226 5.68 17.75 -0.14
N SER A 227 6.26 16.64 0.32
CA SER A 227 5.57 15.71 1.23
C SER A 227 5.33 16.38 2.60
N PRO A 228 4.19 16.18 3.29
CA PRO A 228 3.87 16.95 4.49
C PRO A 228 4.85 16.70 5.64
N HIS A 229 5.04 15.43 5.98
CA HIS A 229 5.73 14.96 7.19
C HIS A 229 7.03 14.19 6.94
N GLU A 230 7.25 13.72 5.72
CA GLU A 230 8.38 12.88 5.33
C GLU A 230 9.13 13.53 4.16
N ARG A 231 9.72 14.70 4.37
CA ARG A 231 10.43 15.42 3.29
C ARG A 231 11.80 14.82 3.08
N LYS A 232 12.06 14.32 1.87
CA LYS A 232 13.41 14.05 1.36
C LYS A 232 13.86 15.22 0.48
N SER A 233 15.11 15.63 0.57
CA SER A 233 15.66 16.58 -0.40
C SER A 233 15.84 15.91 -1.76
N VAL A 234 15.90 16.70 -2.83
CA VAL A 234 16.14 16.17 -4.19
C VAL A 234 17.48 15.43 -4.26
N SER A 235 18.50 15.90 -3.52
CA SER A 235 19.79 15.22 -3.36
C SER A 235 19.66 13.84 -2.72
N ASP A 236 18.84 13.68 -1.67
CA ASP A 236 18.67 12.40 -0.99
C ASP A 236 17.99 11.38 -1.91
N VAL A 237 16.95 11.79 -2.63
CA VAL A 237 16.25 10.91 -3.58
C VAL A 237 17.17 10.48 -4.74
N ILE A 238 17.99 11.40 -5.26
CA ILE A 238 19.00 11.08 -6.29
C ILE A 238 20.07 10.11 -5.75
N SER A 239 20.47 10.23 -4.48
CA SER A 239 21.41 9.28 -3.87
C SER A 239 20.78 7.89 -3.65
N ASP A 240 19.50 7.83 -3.25
CA ASP A 240 18.71 6.60 -3.09
C ASP A 240 18.63 5.81 -4.42
N GLU A 241 18.60 6.46 -5.59
CA GLU A 241 18.60 5.79 -6.91
C GLU A 241 19.87 4.97 -7.20
N SER A 242 20.99 5.22 -6.51
CA SER A 242 22.21 4.41 -6.70
C SER A 242 22.05 2.96 -6.20
N ASP A 243 21.14 2.69 -5.27
CA ASP A 243 20.81 1.34 -4.82
C ASP A 243 19.96 0.61 -5.87
N SER A 244 20.52 -0.45 -6.47
CA SER A 244 19.82 -1.36 -7.40
C SER A 244 18.44 -1.81 -6.89
N ASN A 245 18.28 -2.03 -5.58
CA ASN A 245 17.09 -2.55 -4.92
C ASN A 245 16.16 -1.49 -4.31
N VAL A 246 16.36 -0.19 -4.56
CA VAL A 246 15.58 0.89 -3.94
C VAL A 246 14.05 0.74 -4.11
N PHE A 247 13.60 0.14 -5.22
CA PHE A 247 12.20 -0.19 -5.49
C PHE A 247 11.53 -1.11 -4.44
N ARG A 248 12.33 -1.87 -3.68
CA ARG A 248 11.82 -2.70 -2.57
C ARG A 248 11.41 -1.87 -1.36
N ARG A 249 11.94 -0.65 -1.21
CA ARG A 249 11.70 0.28 -0.08
C ARG A 249 10.71 1.40 -0.41
N ARG A 250 10.08 1.32 -1.59
CA ARG A 250 9.18 2.31 -2.18
C ARG A 250 7.80 1.74 -2.43
N GLY A 251 6.86 2.63 -2.74
CA GLY A 251 5.50 2.26 -3.11
C GLY A 251 5.46 1.46 -4.41
N TRP A 252 4.53 0.53 -4.50
CA TRP A 252 4.31 -0.33 -5.66
C TRP A 252 3.06 0.10 -6.44
N ILE A 253 2.98 -0.35 -7.70
CA ILE A 253 1.85 -0.07 -8.59
C ILE A 253 1.27 -1.36 -9.14
N TRP A 254 -0.04 -1.57 -8.98
CA TRP A 254 -0.78 -2.66 -9.61
C TRP A 254 -1.80 -2.11 -10.61
N LEU A 255 -1.71 -2.54 -11.87
CA LEU A 255 -2.73 -2.30 -12.88
C LEU A 255 -3.27 -3.65 -13.38
N GLY A 256 -4.37 -4.08 -12.79
CA GLY A 256 -5.06 -5.33 -13.13
C GLY A 256 -6.02 -5.21 -14.31
N GLY A 257 -6.70 -6.31 -14.60
CA GLY A 257 -7.61 -6.45 -15.74
C GLY A 257 -6.93 -7.09 -16.95
N LYS A 258 -7.24 -6.59 -18.15
CA LYS A 258 -6.59 -7.02 -19.40
C LYS A 258 -5.26 -6.30 -19.61
N LYS A 259 -4.64 -6.50 -20.79
CA LYS A 259 -3.47 -5.73 -21.22
C LYS A 259 -3.79 -4.22 -21.17
N ILE A 260 -2.89 -3.45 -20.58
CA ILE A 260 -2.88 -1.98 -20.62
C ILE A 260 -1.79 -1.57 -21.59
N ARG A 261 -2.10 -0.66 -22.51
CA ARG A 261 -1.14 0.00 -23.39
C ARG A 261 -1.08 1.47 -22.99
N LEU A 262 0.07 1.94 -22.51
CA LEU A 262 0.33 3.35 -22.22
C LEU A 262 1.20 3.90 -23.36
N ASN A 263 0.71 4.92 -24.06
CA ASN A 263 1.49 5.62 -25.06
C ASN A 263 2.45 6.62 -24.39
N LEU A 264 3.76 6.48 -24.64
CA LEU A 264 4.75 7.44 -24.14
C LEU A 264 4.84 8.63 -25.11
N THR A 265 4.65 9.88 -24.64
CA THR A 265 4.92 11.09 -25.45
C THR A 265 6.26 11.73 -25.13
N SER A 266 6.83 12.46 -26.10
CA SER A 266 8.08 13.25 -26.04
C SER A 266 7.90 14.70 -25.53
N GLY A 267 9.00 15.34 -25.09
CA GLY A 267 9.15 16.80 -24.97
C GLY A 267 9.26 17.39 -23.54
N PRO A 268 10.07 18.43 -23.29
CA PRO A 268 10.50 18.84 -21.93
C PRO A 268 9.44 19.47 -21.02
N GLY A 269 8.19 19.58 -21.48
CA GLY A 269 7.09 20.21 -20.77
C GLY A 269 6.66 19.47 -19.51
N ALA A 270 5.87 20.16 -18.68
CA ALA A 270 5.46 19.68 -17.35
C ALA A 270 4.59 18.40 -17.37
N PHE A 271 4.11 17.98 -18.55
CA PHE A 271 3.22 16.83 -18.75
C PHE A 271 3.83 15.79 -19.70
N GLY A 272 5.15 15.83 -19.85
CA GLY A 272 5.95 14.73 -20.37
C GLY A 272 5.98 13.52 -19.43
N GLU A 273 6.10 12.32 -20.00
CA GLU A 273 6.37 11.12 -19.20
C GLU A 273 7.86 11.05 -18.76
N ILE A 274 8.13 10.17 -17.79
CA ILE A 274 9.41 9.98 -17.08
C ILE A 274 10.62 9.72 -17.99
N PHE A 275 10.41 9.39 -19.26
CA PHE A 275 11.43 8.98 -20.22
C PHE A 275 12.21 10.14 -20.87
N HIS A 276 12.08 11.34 -20.33
CA HIS A 276 12.62 12.59 -20.87
C HIS A 276 14.00 12.93 -20.30
N PHE A 277 15.05 12.50 -20.99
CA PHE A 277 16.44 12.65 -20.53
C PHE A 277 17.05 14.04 -20.73
N TYR A 278 16.26 15.10 -20.60
CA TYR A 278 16.78 16.45 -20.60
C TYR A 278 17.67 16.62 -19.37
N ASP A 279 18.96 16.90 -19.57
CA ASP A 279 19.68 17.70 -18.59
C ASP A 279 19.11 19.13 -18.68
N VAL A 280 18.03 19.37 -17.92
CA VAL A 280 17.26 20.62 -17.95
C VAL A 280 18.08 21.80 -17.41
N SER A 281 19.26 21.55 -16.83
CA SER A 281 20.18 22.61 -16.39
C SER A 281 20.56 23.60 -17.50
N ASN A 282 20.47 23.19 -18.78
CA ASN A 282 20.59 24.11 -19.91
C ASN A 282 19.60 23.78 -21.05
N PRO A 283 18.56 24.62 -21.27
CA PRO A 283 17.63 24.50 -22.38
C PRO A 283 18.25 24.55 -23.79
N ASN A 284 19.56 24.77 -23.96
CA ASN A 284 20.17 25.05 -25.26
C ASN A 284 21.10 23.94 -25.86
N THR A 285 21.32 22.78 -25.21
CA THR A 285 22.54 21.94 -25.45
C THR A 285 22.45 20.41 -25.66
N PHE A 286 21.29 19.76 -25.53
CA PHE A 286 21.11 18.29 -25.45
C PHE A 286 21.29 17.63 -26.91
N GLN A 287 21.48 16.30 -27.15
CA GLN A 287 21.65 15.55 -28.44
C GLN A 287 21.04 14.12 -28.64
N ALA A 288 20.23 13.86 -29.69
CA ALA A 288 19.25 12.76 -29.80
C ALA A 288 19.76 11.33 -29.50
N ILE A 289 19.04 10.61 -28.63
CA ILE A 289 19.45 9.30 -28.09
C ILE A 289 19.22 8.19 -29.11
N LYS A 290 20.29 7.82 -29.80
CA LYS A 290 20.30 6.67 -30.70
C LYS A 290 20.61 5.39 -29.94
N PHE A 291 19.87 4.34 -30.27
CA PHE A 291 20.15 2.97 -29.88
C PHE A 291 20.66 2.21 -31.10
N ARG A 292 21.60 1.28 -30.90
CA ARG A 292 21.99 0.31 -31.93
C ARG A 292 21.31 -1.04 -31.70
N SER A 293 21.02 -1.74 -32.79
CA SER A 293 20.71 -3.17 -32.68
C SER A 293 21.97 -3.97 -32.29
N PRO A 294 21.83 -5.02 -31.46
CA PRO A 294 22.95 -5.89 -31.13
C PRO A 294 23.50 -6.58 -32.38
N GLN A 295 24.82 -6.76 -32.49
CA GLN A 295 25.47 -7.27 -33.71
C GLN A 295 25.00 -8.70 -34.04
N GLU A 296 24.79 -9.53 -33.02
CA GLU A 296 24.27 -10.89 -33.12
C GLU A 296 22.80 -10.97 -33.59
N LYS A 297 22.10 -9.83 -33.69
CA LYS A 297 20.74 -9.70 -34.22
C LYS A 297 20.68 -9.04 -35.59
N LEU A 298 21.81 -8.62 -36.18
CA LEU A 298 21.85 -7.97 -37.49
C LEU A 298 21.87 -9.00 -38.63
N PRO A 299 21.26 -8.70 -39.80
CA PRO A 299 21.44 -9.49 -41.02
C PRO A 299 22.89 -9.55 -41.49
N LEU A 300 23.22 -10.56 -42.31
CA LEU A 300 24.57 -10.79 -42.86
C LEU A 300 25.16 -9.54 -43.54
N ALA A 301 24.34 -8.75 -44.24
CA ALA A 301 24.73 -7.52 -44.93
C ALA A 301 25.34 -6.43 -44.04
N PHE A 302 25.18 -6.52 -42.71
CA PHE A 302 25.72 -5.56 -41.74
C PHE A 302 26.98 -6.07 -41.03
N LEU A 303 27.35 -7.34 -41.20
CA LEU A 303 28.45 -7.96 -40.45
C LEU A 303 29.83 -7.67 -41.03
N SER A 304 29.90 -7.28 -42.30
CA SER A 304 31.14 -6.94 -43.02
C SER A 304 30.93 -5.72 -43.91
N PRO A 305 32.00 -4.99 -44.28
CA PRO A 305 31.91 -3.92 -45.27
C PRO A 305 31.36 -4.41 -46.62
N LEU A 306 30.57 -3.57 -47.29
CA LEU A 306 30.03 -3.81 -48.62
C LEU A 306 30.49 -2.72 -49.59
N SER A 307 30.98 -3.11 -50.76
CA SER A 307 31.17 -2.20 -51.90
C SER A 307 29.81 -1.89 -52.52
N LEU A 308 29.41 -0.62 -52.51
CA LEU A 308 28.11 -0.18 -53.03
C LEU A 308 28.29 0.93 -54.08
N PRO A 309 27.42 1.01 -55.10
CA PRO A 309 27.42 2.10 -56.06
C PRO A 309 27.12 3.43 -55.37
N TRP A 310 27.94 4.43 -55.63
CA TRP A 310 27.75 5.80 -55.18
C TRP A 310 26.92 6.60 -56.19
N ASP A 311 25.76 7.10 -55.78
CA ASP A 311 24.92 7.99 -56.58
C ASP A 311 25.51 9.41 -56.63
N ASN A 312 26.46 9.64 -57.53
CA ASN A 312 26.93 10.97 -57.90
C ASN A 312 26.57 11.21 -59.37
N HIS A 313 25.79 12.25 -59.64
CA HIS A 313 25.27 12.65 -60.95
C HIS A 313 26.32 12.86 -62.07
N SER A 314 27.61 12.71 -61.78
CA SER A 314 28.72 12.93 -62.72
C SER A 314 29.58 11.69 -63.02
N ASN A 315 29.58 10.64 -62.18
CA ASN A 315 30.24 9.34 -62.46
C ASN A 315 29.87 8.30 -61.39
N PRO A 316 29.39 7.09 -61.76
CA PRO A 316 29.17 6.00 -60.81
C PRO A 316 30.51 5.41 -60.35
N LYS A 317 30.72 5.36 -59.03
CA LYS A 317 31.91 4.79 -58.37
C LYS A 317 31.47 3.78 -57.32
N GLU A 318 32.12 2.63 -57.22
CA GLU A 318 31.94 1.75 -56.05
C GLU A 318 32.75 2.28 -54.85
N VAL A 319 32.09 2.32 -53.70
CA VAL A 319 32.69 2.76 -52.43
C VAL A 319 32.43 1.69 -51.36
N PRO A 320 33.45 1.30 -50.56
CA PRO A 320 33.25 0.40 -49.43
C PRO A 320 32.62 1.14 -48.25
N PHE A 321 31.50 0.60 -47.76
CA PHE A 321 30.78 1.10 -46.58
C PHE A 321 30.70 0.05 -45.49
N GLN A 322 30.91 0.45 -44.24
CA GLN A 322 30.42 -0.31 -43.10
C GLN A 322 28.97 0.11 -42.82
N LEU A 323 28.07 -0.87 -42.72
CA LEU A 323 26.67 -0.64 -42.39
C LEU A 323 26.40 -0.93 -40.92
N GLY A 324 25.42 -0.23 -40.34
CA GLY A 324 24.86 -0.48 -39.02
C GLY A 324 23.36 -0.25 -39.01
N HIS A 325 22.66 -0.73 -37.98
CA HIS A 325 21.26 -0.38 -37.73
C HIS A 325 21.16 0.45 -36.45
N LEU A 326 20.72 1.70 -36.62
CA LEU A 326 20.44 2.65 -35.54
C LEU A 326 18.95 2.97 -35.52
N PHE A 327 18.43 3.31 -34.36
CA PHE A 327 17.07 3.79 -34.25
C PHE A 327 16.92 4.79 -33.10
N LEU A 328 15.96 5.70 -33.28
CA LEU A 328 15.43 6.55 -32.23
C LEU A 328 14.15 5.93 -31.69
N LEU A 329 13.95 6.01 -30.38
CA LEU A 329 12.67 5.75 -29.75
C LEU A 329 12.07 7.09 -29.34
N GLU A 330 10.85 7.39 -29.77
CA GLU A 330 10.17 8.60 -29.34
C GLU A 330 9.95 8.60 -27.81
N GLY A 331 10.05 9.78 -27.21
CA GLY A 331 10.19 9.94 -25.76
C GLY A 331 11.66 9.99 -25.33
N PHE A 332 12.54 9.18 -25.93
CA PHE A 332 13.98 9.14 -25.64
C PHE A 332 14.76 10.12 -26.54
N HIS A 333 14.54 11.42 -26.32
CA HIS A 333 15.22 12.49 -27.06
C HIS A 333 16.41 13.05 -26.30
N ASP A 334 17.26 13.75 -27.06
CA ASP A 334 18.31 14.67 -26.65
C ASP A 334 18.41 15.73 -27.83
N LYS A 335 18.60 17.04 -27.57
CA LYS A 335 18.32 18.28 -28.40
C LYS A 335 19.08 18.46 -29.74
N SER A 336 19.63 17.43 -30.38
CA SER A 336 20.48 17.63 -31.60
C SER A 336 19.67 17.94 -32.84
N ALA A 337 18.36 17.74 -32.79
CA ALA A 337 17.41 18.27 -33.76
C ALA A 337 16.80 19.56 -33.18
N ARG A 338 17.27 20.71 -33.66
CA ARG A 338 16.56 21.98 -33.45
C ARG A 338 15.23 21.96 -34.21
N LYS A 339 14.31 22.83 -33.80
CA LYS A 339 12.91 22.98 -34.23
C LYS A 339 12.67 23.21 -35.74
N GLU A 340 13.72 23.27 -36.55
CA GLU A 340 13.69 23.59 -37.99
C GLU A 340 13.56 22.35 -38.89
N GLN A 341 13.73 21.13 -38.36
CA GLN A 341 13.73 19.88 -39.17
C GLN A 341 13.08 18.69 -38.42
N ASN A 342 11.81 18.79 -38.01
CA ASN A 342 11.05 17.66 -37.44
C ASN A 342 10.57 16.65 -38.52
N ALA A 343 11.39 16.45 -39.55
CA ALA A 343 11.01 15.74 -40.77
C ALA A 343 10.86 14.22 -40.64
N MET A 344 11.03 13.65 -39.43
CA MET A 344 10.65 12.24 -39.18
C MET A 344 9.14 12.01 -39.33
N TYR A 345 8.34 13.04 -39.03
CA TYR A 345 6.90 13.04 -39.31
C TYR A 345 6.57 13.50 -40.73
N GLU A 346 7.33 14.47 -41.27
CA GLU A 346 7.08 15.07 -42.58
C GLU A 346 7.41 14.12 -43.76
N ALA A 347 8.29 13.14 -43.54
CA ALA A 347 8.75 12.20 -44.58
C ALA A 347 7.93 10.89 -44.69
N LYS A 348 6.74 10.79 -44.05
CA LYS A 348 5.86 9.60 -44.08
C LYS A 348 6.57 8.29 -43.66
N ILE A 349 7.46 8.37 -42.68
CA ILE A 349 8.29 7.24 -42.22
C ILE A 349 7.45 6.19 -41.46
N LEU A 350 6.40 6.62 -40.78
CA LEU A 350 5.39 5.73 -40.17
C LEU A 350 4.19 5.61 -41.10
N SER A 351 3.49 4.47 -41.05
CA SER A 351 2.27 4.27 -41.83
C SER A 351 1.17 5.23 -41.37
N LEU A 352 0.24 5.58 -42.26
CA LEU A 352 -0.89 6.48 -41.92
C LEU A 352 -1.73 5.93 -40.75
N ASN A 353 -1.86 4.61 -40.65
CA ASN A 353 -2.57 3.95 -39.57
C ASN A 353 -1.84 4.09 -38.22
N GLU A 354 -0.51 3.93 -38.20
CA GLU A 354 0.31 4.17 -37.01
C GLU A 354 0.27 5.64 -36.59
N GLN A 355 0.38 6.58 -37.54
CA GLN A 355 0.30 8.01 -37.26
C GLN A 355 -1.06 8.40 -36.63
N ASN A 356 -2.17 7.92 -37.21
CA ASN A 356 -3.52 8.17 -36.68
C ASN A 356 -3.76 7.56 -35.30
N THR A 357 -3.11 6.42 -35.00
CA THR A 357 -3.31 5.69 -33.74
C THR A 357 -2.43 6.22 -32.61
N TYR A 358 -1.18 6.59 -32.90
CA TYR A 358 -0.15 6.86 -31.88
C TYR A 358 0.43 8.29 -31.91
N GLY A 359 0.52 8.94 -33.07
CA GLY A 359 1.30 10.18 -33.28
C GLY A 359 0.77 11.46 -32.62
N ALA A 360 -0.24 11.38 -31.75
CA ALA A 360 -0.81 12.52 -31.03
C ALA A 360 -1.49 12.16 -29.68
N LYS A 361 -1.29 10.95 -29.14
CA LYS A 361 -2.01 10.47 -27.94
C LYS A 361 -1.07 10.02 -26.83
N SER A 362 -1.17 10.62 -25.65
CA SER A 362 -0.48 10.22 -24.42
C SER A 362 -1.41 9.60 -23.37
N SER A 363 -0.80 8.86 -22.45
CA SER A 363 -1.41 8.29 -21.24
C SER A 363 -1.78 9.37 -20.21
N ILE A 364 -2.97 9.26 -19.57
CA ILE A 364 -3.27 10.02 -18.34
C ILE A 364 -2.60 9.45 -17.08
N LEU A 365 -1.82 8.36 -17.16
CA LEU A 365 -1.16 7.72 -16.02
C LEU A 365 0.37 7.71 -16.18
N HIS A 366 1.07 8.53 -15.41
CA HIS A 366 2.53 8.58 -15.36
C HIS A 366 3.04 7.77 -14.14
N LEU A 367 3.36 6.48 -14.37
CA LEU A 367 3.56 5.52 -13.26
C LEU A 367 4.88 5.67 -12.48
N PHE A 368 5.91 6.25 -13.09
CA PHE A 368 7.24 6.39 -12.45
C PHE A 368 7.51 7.79 -11.89
N GLY A 369 6.54 8.70 -11.84
CA GLY A 369 6.71 10.08 -11.35
C GLY A 369 6.62 11.12 -12.47
N ASP A 370 7.40 12.21 -12.37
CA ASP A 370 7.40 13.31 -13.34
C ASP A 370 8.78 13.59 -13.96
N ALA A 371 8.83 14.53 -14.91
CA ALA A 371 10.04 14.86 -15.67
C ALA A 371 11.12 15.61 -14.87
N ARG A 372 10.85 16.10 -13.65
CA ARG A 372 11.85 16.81 -12.83
C ARG A 372 12.89 15.84 -12.29
N LYS A 373 14.18 16.15 -12.49
CA LYS A 373 15.30 15.32 -11.99
C LYS A 373 15.17 15.05 -10.49
N GLY A 374 15.18 13.77 -10.11
CA GLY A 374 14.98 13.31 -8.73
C GLY A 374 13.52 13.05 -8.35
N PHE A 375 12.57 13.19 -9.28
CA PHE A 375 11.17 12.75 -9.13
C PHE A 375 10.87 11.50 -9.96
N GLN A 376 11.83 11.04 -10.78
CA GLN A 376 11.79 9.75 -11.45
C GLN A 376 12.06 8.64 -10.43
N SER A 377 11.11 7.73 -10.28
CA SER A 377 11.10 6.71 -9.23
C SER A 377 11.24 5.30 -9.80
N ARG A 378 12.30 4.58 -9.42
CA ARG A 378 12.32 3.11 -9.57
C ARG A 378 11.19 2.50 -8.76
N THR A 379 10.24 1.91 -9.48
CA THR A 379 8.98 1.40 -8.91
C THR A 379 8.70 0.02 -9.46
N LYS A 380 8.15 -0.86 -8.64
CA LYS A 380 7.66 -2.15 -9.11
C LYS A 380 6.25 -1.96 -9.66
N VAL A 381 6.12 -2.06 -10.99
CA VAL A 381 4.84 -2.07 -11.69
C VAL A 381 4.45 -3.53 -11.96
N PHE A 382 3.24 -3.88 -11.57
CA PHE A 382 2.67 -5.22 -11.72
C PHE A 382 1.47 -5.21 -12.68
N GLY A 383 1.25 -6.35 -13.34
CA GLY A 383 0.19 -6.54 -14.32
C GLY A 383 0.70 -6.43 -15.77
N LYS A 384 -0.18 -6.64 -16.74
CA LYS A 384 0.16 -6.67 -18.17
C LYS A 384 0.22 -5.26 -18.78
N VAL A 385 1.13 -4.43 -18.25
CA VAL A 385 1.31 -3.04 -18.67
C VAL A 385 2.40 -2.97 -19.75
N GLN A 386 2.05 -2.44 -20.92
CA GLN A 386 2.96 -2.24 -22.04
C GLN A 386 3.11 -0.75 -22.35
N ALA A 387 4.34 -0.32 -22.59
CA ALA A 387 4.68 0.95 -23.19
C ALA A 387 4.54 0.83 -24.72
N ALA A 388 3.90 1.80 -25.34
CA ALA A 388 3.89 1.99 -26.80
C ALA A 388 4.62 3.29 -27.14
N PHE A 389 5.59 3.21 -28.05
CA PHE A 389 6.33 4.37 -28.54
C PHE A 389 6.72 4.17 -30.02
N PRO A 390 6.63 5.21 -30.85
CA PRO A 390 7.19 5.18 -32.20
C PRO A 390 8.71 4.93 -32.20
N ARG A 391 9.15 4.02 -33.08
CA ARG A 391 10.55 3.79 -33.44
C ARG A 391 10.81 4.37 -34.82
N PHE A 392 11.77 5.28 -34.92
CA PHE A 392 12.31 5.77 -36.19
C PHE A 392 13.64 5.06 -36.46
N SER A 393 13.64 4.11 -37.38
CA SER A 393 14.79 3.27 -37.72
C SER A 393 15.55 3.79 -38.92
N CYS A 394 16.87 3.73 -38.89
CA CYS A 394 17.75 4.08 -40.00
C CYS A 394 18.93 3.12 -40.16
N VAL A 395 19.38 2.98 -41.39
CA VAL A 395 20.69 2.40 -41.71
C VAL A 395 21.75 3.46 -41.45
N ASP A 396 22.69 3.13 -40.57
CA ASP A 396 23.92 3.90 -40.39
C ASP A 396 24.91 3.51 -41.47
N VAL A 397 25.46 4.49 -42.17
CA VAL A 397 26.28 4.31 -43.36
C VAL A 397 27.60 5.03 -43.12
N LEU A 398 28.66 4.25 -42.92
CA LEU A 398 30.01 4.76 -42.71
C LEU A 398 30.90 4.45 -43.92
N PRO A 399 31.21 5.44 -44.78
CA PRO A 399 32.20 5.25 -45.83
C PRO A 399 33.56 4.93 -45.24
N LEU A 400 34.24 3.94 -45.80
CA LEU A 400 35.58 3.53 -45.38
C LEU A 400 36.70 4.21 -46.18
N ASP A 401 36.41 4.76 -47.36
CA ASP A 401 37.37 5.57 -48.09
C ASP A 401 37.47 7.02 -47.54
N PRO A 402 38.68 7.61 -47.46
CA PRO A 402 38.86 8.90 -46.80
C PRO A 402 38.02 10.04 -47.39
N ASN A 403 37.98 10.16 -48.72
CA ASN A 403 37.35 11.29 -49.41
C ASN A 403 35.82 11.32 -49.17
N SER A 404 35.15 10.17 -49.32
CA SER A 404 33.71 10.08 -49.08
C SER A 404 33.37 10.24 -47.61
N LYS A 405 34.23 9.76 -46.70
CA LYS A 405 34.10 9.94 -45.26
C LYS A 405 34.22 11.40 -44.85
N GLU A 406 35.17 12.14 -45.42
CA GLU A 406 35.30 13.59 -45.22
C GLU A 406 34.06 14.34 -45.74
N MET A 407 33.58 13.99 -46.94
CA MET A 407 32.37 14.58 -47.50
C MET A 407 31.11 14.28 -46.67
N PHE A 408 30.93 13.06 -46.15
CA PHE A 408 29.86 12.72 -45.20
C PHE A 408 29.99 13.49 -43.88
N ASN A 409 31.22 13.71 -43.39
CA ASN A 409 31.47 14.46 -42.15
C ASN A 409 31.28 15.97 -42.30
N SER A 410 31.44 16.53 -43.51
CA SER A 410 31.24 17.95 -43.80
C SER A 410 29.76 18.38 -43.79
N GLN A 411 28.83 17.44 -43.88
CA GLN A 411 27.39 17.70 -43.83
C GLN A 411 26.87 17.73 -42.39
N SER A 412 26.01 18.71 -42.10
CA SER A 412 25.31 18.84 -40.83
C SER A 412 23.80 19.04 -41.07
N PRO A 413 22.92 18.10 -40.65
CA PRO A 413 23.26 16.76 -40.12
C PRO A 413 23.95 15.86 -41.17
N ARG A 414 24.58 14.77 -40.72
CA ARG A 414 25.11 13.73 -41.62
C ARG A 414 24.00 13.02 -42.40
N PRO A 415 24.32 12.35 -43.54
CA PRO A 415 23.39 11.46 -44.24
C PRO A 415 22.76 10.39 -43.34
N PHE A 416 21.44 10.21 -43.48
CA PHE A 416 20.68 9.16 -42.79
C PHE A 416 19.73 8.47 -43.77
N TYR A 417 19.60 7.16 -43.63
CA TYR A 417 18.83 6.32 -44.56
C TYR A 417 17.69 5.66 -43.77
N PHE A 418 16.53 6.31 -43.72
CA PHE A 418 15.40 5.83 -42.93
C PHE A 418 14.75 4.58 -43.55
N LEU A 419 14.37 3.63 -42.70
CA LEU A 419 13.60 2.45 -43.08
C LEU A 419 12.12 2.74 -42.83
N PRO A 420 11.28 2.99 -43.86
CA PRO A 420 9.87 3.34 -43.66
C PRO A 420 9.04 2.15 -43.17
N SER A 421 7.96 2.40 -42.44
CA SER A 421 6.94 1.39 -42.15
C SER A 421 6.22 1.01 -43.45
N LEU A 422 6.24 -0.27 -43.82
CA LEU A 422 5.55 -0.79 -45.00
C LEU A 422 4.59 -1.91 -44.61
N GLU A 423 3.44 -1.94 -45.28
CA GLU A 423 2.58 -3.12 -45.31
C GLU A 423 3.21 -4.22 -46.18
N ARG A 424 2.81 -5.48 -45.96
CA ARG A 424 3.45 -6.64 -46.60
C ARG A 424 3.33 -6.59 -48.13
N GLU A 425 2.22 -6.03 -48.61
CA GLU A 425 1.85 -5.86 -50.01
C GLU A 425 2.65 -4.74 -50.69
N SER A 426 3.20 -3.81 -49.91
CA SER A 426 4.05 -2.70 -50.37
C SER A 426 5.55 -3.03 -50.34
N PHE A 427 5.93 -4.19 -49.81
CA PHE A 427 7.33 -4.61 -49.75
C PHE A 427 7.84 -5.09 -51.12
N SER A 428 8.95 -4.51 -51.57
CA SER A 428 9.68 -4.99 -52.74
C SER A 428 11.19 -4.97 -52.50
N LEU A 429 11.87 -6.02 -52.95
CA LEU A 429 13.34 -6.12 -52.93
C LEU A 429 14.00 -5.03 -53.79
N SER A 430 13.30 -4.50 -54.81
CA SER A 430 13.78 -3.41 -55.67
C SER A 430 13.56 -2.00 -55.10
N LEU A 431 12.87 -1.86 -53.96
CA LEU A 431 12.62 -0.57 -53.34
C LEU A 431 13.95 0.07 -52.90
N GLN A 432 14.24 1.28 -53.36
CA GLN A 432 15.45 2.00 -52.94
C GLN A 432 15.22 2.75 -51.63
N ILE A 433 16.09 2.51 -50.65
CA ILE A 433 16.19 3.33 -49.44
C ILE A 433 16.90 4.63 -49.81
N LYS A 434 16.22 5.75 -49.62
CA LYS A 434 16.71 7.09 -49.98
C LYS A 434 17.28 7.83 -48.78
N GLU A 435 18.16 8.80 -49.05
CA GLU A 435 18.68 9.69 -48.02
C GLU A 435 17.59 10.63 -47.50
N PHE A 436 17.63 10.89 -46.19
CA PHE A 436 16.87 11.94 -45.52
C PHE A 436 17.18 13.32 -46.08
N LEU A 437 16.13 14.10 -46.39
CA LEU A 437 16.17 15.47 -46.93
C LEU A 437 16.79 15.62 -48.34
N ASN A 438 17.09 14.54 -49.06
CA ASN A 438 17.63 14.56 -50.44
C ASN A 438 18.82 15.55 -50.58
N ARG A 439 19.90 15.36 -49.82
CA ARG A 439 21.02 16.31 -49.83
C ARG A 439 21.82 16.23 -51.12
N ARG A 440 22.67 17.24 -51.33
CA ARG A 440 23.54 17.35 -52.52
C ARG A 440 24.80 16.49 -52.46
N VAL A 441 25.04 15.79 -51.34
CA VAL A 441 26.06 14.75 -51.29
C VAL A 441 25.44 13.47 -51.85
N GLY A 442 26.15 12.83 -52.78
CA GLY A 442 25.76 11.50 -53.21
C GLY A 442 25.78 10.49 -52.06
N GLY A 443 25.16 9.34 -52.24
CA GLY A 443 25.08 8.28 -51.23
C GLY A 443 25.14 6.88 -51.85
N PRO A 444 25.25 5.81 -51.04
CA PRO A 444 25.08 4.47 -51.58
C PRO A 444 23.67 4.28 -52.14
N ILE A 445 23.58 3.69 -53.32
CA ILE A 445 22.33 3.14 -53.82
C ILE A 445 22.04 1.88 -52.99
N LEU A 446 20.99 1.93 -52.16
CA LEU A 446 20.60 0.86 -51.23
C LEU A 446 19.26 0.23 -51.63
N PRO A 447 19.23 -0.79 -52.51
CA PRO A 447 18.05 -1.62 -52.71
C PRO A 447 17.71 -2.39 -51.44
N LEU A 448 16.43 -2.47 -51.09
CA LEU A 448 15.98 -3.12 -49.86
C LEU A 448 16.39 -4.61 -49.81
N GLY A 449 16.36 -5.28 -50.97
CA GLY A 449 16.78 -6.68 -51.12
C GLY A 449 18.26 -6.96 -50.90
N LEU A 450 19.11 -5.92 -50.85
CA LEU A 450 20.53 -6.05 -50.48
C LEU A 450 20.69 -6.17 -48.95
N LEU A 451 19.76 -5.61 -48.17
CA LEU A 451 19.79 -5.62 -46.71
C LEU A 451 18.92 -6.71 -46.09
N PHE A 452 17.77 -7.02 -46.70
CA PHE A 452 16.78 -7.95 -46.18
C PHE A 452 16.19 -8.81 -47.31
N GLN A 453 16.18 -10.14 -47.13
CA GLN A 453 15.74 -11.08 -48.16
C GLN A 453 14.21 -11.24 -48.23
N GLN A 454 13.49 -10.86 -47.18
CA GLN A 454 12.04 -11.02 -47.07
C GLN A 454 11.40 -10.02 -46.09
N PHE A 455 10.09 -9.80 -46.24
CA PHE A 455 9.33 -8.88 -45.40
C PHE A 455 9.43 -9.19 -43.90
N ASP A 456 9.39 -10.46 -43.50
CA ASP A 456 9.43 -10.85 -42.08
C ASP A 456 10.82 -10.65 -41.44
N GLU A 457 11.86 -10.46 -42.25
CA GLU A 457 13.16 -9.97 -41.79
C GLU A 457 13.13 -8.45 -41.65
N TYR A 458 12.74 -7.74 -42.72
CA TYR A 458 12.62 -6.28 -42.76
C TYR A 458 11.77 -5.70 -41.63
N LYS A 459 10.61 -6.31 -41.34
CA LYS A 459 9.66 -5.92 -40.30
C LYS A 459 10.31 -5.77 -38.90
N LYS A 460 11.40 -6.50 -38.63
CA LYS A 460 12.14 -6.41 -37.36
C LYS A 460 12.91 -5.10 -37.23
N PHE A 461 13.33 -4.51 -38.35
CA PHE A 461 14.20 -3.33 -38.42
C PHE A 461 13.49 -2.08 -38.89
N MET A 462 12.42 -2.16 -39.70
CA MET A 462 11.69 -0.99 -40.20
C MET A 462 11.16 -0.08 -39.09
N SER A 463 10.96 1.22 -39.39
CA SER A 463 10.27 2.13 -38.48
C SER A 463 8.86 1.61 -38.23
N CYS A 464 8.40 1.66 -36.99
CA CYS A 464 7.11 1.14 -36.58
C CYS A 464 6.77 1.62 -35.18
N VAL A 465 5.57 1.33 -34.67
CA VAL A 465 5.32 1.42 -33.24
C VAL A 465 5.80 0.15 -32.53
N LEU A 466 6.62 0.33 -31.49
CA LEU A 466 7.08 -0.75 -30.64
C LEU A 466 6.23 -0.84 -29.37
N GLU A 467 5.84 -2.07 -29.02
CA GLU A 467 5.15 -2.39 -27.78
C GLU A 467 5.99 -3.35 -26.94
N TYR A 468 6.36 -2.92 -25.74
CA TYR A 468 7.16 -3.70 -24.78
C TYR A 468 6.59 -3.57 -23.37
N PRO A 469 6.85 -4.52 -22.46
CA PRO A 469 6.54 -4.36 -21.04
C PRO A 469 7.01 -2.99 -20.53
N TYR A 470 6.13 -2.24 -19.88
CA TYR A 470 6.37 -0.85 -19.44
C TYR A 470 7.53 -0.74 -18.42
N VAL A 471 7.91 -1.86 -17.80
CA VAL A 471 9.10 -1.99 -16.97
C VAL A 471 10.43 -1.86 -17.76
N ASN A 472 10.44 -2.25 -19.03
CA ASN A 472 11.66 -2.25 -19.86
C ASN A 472 12.10 -0.85 -20.27
N SER A 473 11.17 0.09 -20.45
CA SER A 473 11.53 1.48 -20.71
C SER A 473 12.34 2.06 -19.54
N TYR A 474 12.02 1.69 -18.29
CA TYR A 474 12.83 2.04 -17.11
C TYR A 474 14.22 1.38 -17.09
N ASN A 475 14.39 0.18 -17.65
CA ASN A 475 15.74 -0.37 -17.82
C ASN A 475 16.55 0.46 -18.83
N SER A 476 15.93 0.91 -19.92
CA SER A 476 16.56 1.80 -20.91
C SER A 476 16.87 3.21 -20.36
N ILE A 477 16.06 3.73 -19.42
CA ILE A 477 16.36 4.96 -18.65
C ILE A 477 17.75 4.90 -18.02
N GLN A 478 18.10 3.78 -17.39
CA GLN A 478 19.31 3.67 -16.58
C GLN A 478 20.58 3.62 -17.43
N GLU A 479 20.52 3.00 -18.60
CA GLU A 479 21.61 3.09 -19.58
C GLU A 479 21.86 4.53 -20.02
N ILE A 480 20.82 5.35 -20.17
CA ILE A 480 20.99 6.76 -20.56
C ILE A 480 21.70 7.57 -19.48
N TYR A 481 21.30 7.41 -18.21
CA TYR A 481 21.95 8.07 -17.07
C TYR A 481 23.41 7.64 -16.88
N SER A 482 23.74 6.36 -17.12
CA SER A 482 25.11 5.84 -17.00
C SER A 482 26.07 6.28 -18.12
N LYS A 483 25.57 6.97 -19.16
CA LYS A 483 26.35 7.53 -20.29
C LYS A 483 27.37 6.56 -20.93
N PRO A 484 27.01 5.30 -21.25
CA PRO A 484 27.92 4.38 -21.94
C PRO A 484 28.19 4.89 -23.36
N ALA A 485 29.38 4.63 -23.88
CA ALA A 485 29.79 5.07 -25.22
C ALA A 485 28.90 4.50 -26.34
N LEU A 486 28.25 3.37 -26.12
CA LEU A 486 27.41 2.65 -27.09
C LEU A 486 26.16 2.08 -26.40
N ARG A 487 25.01 2.73 -26.57
CA ARG A 487 23.71 2.31 -26.03
C ARG A 487 23.05 1.24 -26.90
N GLN A 488 22.43 0.24 -26.29
CA GLN A 488 21.85 -0.92 -26.98
C GLN A 488 20.39 -1.11 -26.54
N PHE A 489 19.51 -1.49 -27.46
CA PHE A 489 18.11 -1.77 -27.12
C PHE A 489 17.65 -3.13 -27.69
N PRO A 490 17.02 -4.00 -26.87
CA PRO A 490 16.79 -3.86 -25.42
C PRO A 490 18.12 -3.80 -24.63
N PRO A 491 18.11 -3.19 -23.44
CA PRO A 491 19.31 -2.95 -22.64
C PRO A 491 19.97 -4.28 -22.21
N PRO A 492 21.30 -4.46 -22.34
CA PRO A 492 22.00 -5.63 -21.79
C PRO A 492 21.80 -5.86 -20.29
N THR A 493 21.48 -4.83 -19.50
CA THR A 493 21.17 -4.99 -18.07
C THR A 493 19.68 -4.75 -17.80
N THR A 494 19.08 -5.64 -16.99
CA THR A 494 17.65 -5.61 -16.63
C THR A 494 17.55 -5.54 -15.10
N ILE A 495 17.20 -4.37 -14.57
CA ILE A 495 17.10 -4.13 -13.11
C ILE A 495 15.70 -4.51 -12.60
N LEU A 496 14.67 -4.21 -13.41
CA LEU A 496 13.29 -4.58 -13.15
C LEU A 496 12.78 -5.52 -14.25
N SER A 497 11.95 -6.50 -13.88
CA SER A 497 11.35 -7.48 -14.79
C SER A 497 9.81 -7.41 -14.75
N GLU A 498 9.16 -7.96 -15.77
CA GLU A 498 7.69 -8.06 -15.82
C GLU A 498 7.19 -8.98 -14.71
N ASP A 499 6.22 -8.51 -13.92
CA ASP A 499 5.63 -9.26 -12.82
C ASP A 499 4.10 -9.25 -12.93
N SER A 500 3.50 -10.44 -13.05
CA SER A 500 2.05 -10.64 -13.14
C SER A 500 1.32 -10.43 -11.82
N GLY A 501 2.01 -10.19 -10.71
CA GLY A 501 1.43 -10.05 -9.37
C GLY A 501 0.83 -11.35 -8.83
N SER A 502 1.20 -12.50 -9.39
CA SER A 502 0.63 -13.80 -9.01
C SER A 502 1.26 -14.40 -7.75
N GLN A 503 2.53 -14.08 -7.45
CA GLN A 503 3.23 -14.53 -6.24
C GLN A 503 4.14 -13.41 -5.72
N ILE A 504 3.59 -12.54 -4.89
CA ILE A 504 4.35 -11.56 -4.11
C ILE A 504 4.69 -12.12 -2.73
N GLU A 505 5.87 -11.79 -2.23
CA GLU A 505 6.27 -11.99 -0.83
C GLU A 505 6.59 -10.63 -0.19
N LEU A 506 6.06 -10.37 1.01
CA LEU A 506 6.43 -9.24 1.85
C LEU A 506 7.03 -9.75 3.16
N LYS A 507 8.18 -9.18 3.55
CA LYS A 507 8.90 -9.54 4.77
C LYS A 507 9.30 -8.28 5.56
N ARG A 508 9.32 -8.39 6.89
CA ARG A 508 9.91 -7.39 7.80
C ARG A 508 10.86 -8.12 8.75
N GLY A 509 12.16 -7.93 8.56
CA GLY A 509 13.17 -8.85 9.10
C GLY A 509 12.88 -10.28 8.61
N ASP A 510 12.92 -11.23 9.53
CA ASP A 510 12.64 -12.64 9.26
C ASP A 510 11.14 -12.98 9.16
N VAL A 511 10.24 -12.06 9.52
CA VAL A 511 8.78 -12.30 9.52
C VAL A 511 8.23 -12.17 8.11
N LEU A 512 7.64 -13.26 7.58
CA LEU A 512 6.84 -13.25 6.35
C LEU A 512 5.44 -12.68 6.65
N LEU A 513 5.21 -11.44 6.22
CA LEU A 513 3.95 -10.70 6.42
C LEU A 513 2.86 -11.12 5.42
N TYR A 514 3.25 -11.41 4.18
CA TYR A 514 2.32 -11.81 3.12
C TYR A 514 3.00 -12.69 2.08
N LYS A 515 2.28 -13.68 1.58
CA LYS A 515 2.64 -14.53 0.43
C LYS A 515 1.38 -14.91 -0.35
N GLY A 516 1.19 -14.32 -1.53
CA GLY A 516 0.00 -14.56 -2.34
C GLY A 516 -0.05 -13.74 -3.64
N ASN A 517 -1.22 -13.69 -4.25
CA ASN A 517 -1.52 -12.78 -5.35
C ASN A 517 -1.68 -11.33 -4.85
N VAL A 518 -1.51 -10.35 -5.74
CA VAL A 518 -1.69 -8.92 -5.43
C VAL A 518 -3.17 -8.54 -5.21
N GLU A 519 -4.12 -9.40 -5.60
CA GLU A 519 -5.53 -9.02 -5.68
C GLU A 519 -6.19 -8.67 -4.32
N PRO A 520 -7.02 -7.60 -4.27
CA PRO A 520 -7.64 -7.13 -3.03
C PRO A 520 -8.54 -8.08 -2.21
N PRO A 521 -9.28 -9.08 -2.74
CA PRO A 521 -10.42 -9.67 -2.00
C PRO A 521 -10.10 -10.21 -0.59
N LYS A 522 -8.91 -10.79 -0.39
CA LYS A 522 -8.50 -11.34 0.92
C LYS A 522 -8.20 -10.27 1.98
N LEU A 523 -7.93 -9.04 1.55
CA LEU A 523 -7.71 -7.88 2.42
C LEU A 523 -8.95 -7.55 3.25
N GLN A 524 -10.12 -7.70 2.64
CA GLN A 524 -11.39 -7.33 3.23
C GLN A 524 -11.69 -8.17 4.47
N GLU A 525 -11.45 -9.48 4.41
CA GLU A 525 -11.60 -10.39 5.57
C GLU A 525 -10.74 -9.94 6.77
N VAL A 526 -9.48 -9.54 6.52
CA VAL A 526 -8.58 -9.06 7.56
C VAL A 526 -9.09 -7.75 8.15
N VAL A 527 -9.49 -6.80 7.29
CA VAL A 527 -10.04 -5.51 7.71
C VAL A 527 -11.34 -5.66 8.52
N GLU A 528 -12.27 -6.53 8.10
CA GLU A 528 -13.51 -6.81 8.83
C GLU A 528 -13.23 -7.46 10.19
N SER A 529 -12.22 -8.33 10.28
CA SER A 529 -11.82 -8.94 11.56
C SER A 529 -11.24 -7.94 12.58
N ARG A 530 -10.82 -6.76 12.12
CA ARG A 530 -10.26 -5.68 12.96
C ARG A 530 -11.31 -4.73 13.53
N VAL A 531 -12.61 -4.88 13.20
CA VAL A 531 -13.67 -3.97 13.66
C VAL A 531 -13.75 -3.94 15.20
N GLN A 532 -13.77 -2.71 15.74
CA GLN A 532 -13.79 -2.43 17.19
C GLN A 532 -15.08 -1.73 17.61
N GLN A 533 -15.65 -0.90 16.74
CA GLN A 533 -16.90 -0.18 16.97
C GLN A 533 -17.82 -0.31 15.75
N GLU A 534 -19.13 -0.44 15.97
CA GLU A 534 -20.13 -0.42 14.90
C GLU A 534 -21.11 0.75 15.07
N PHE A 535 -21.52 1.33 13.96
CA PHE A 535 -22.48 2.41 13.85
C PHE A 535 -23.51 2.05 12.78
N ASP A 536 -24.80 2.28 13.05
CA ASP A 536 -25.85 2.00 12.08
C ASP A 536 -25.91 3.10 11.00
N SER A 537 -25.68 4.37 11.36
CA SER A 537 -25.70 5.51 10.43
C SER A 537 -24.41 6.35 10.42
N ILE A 538 -24.19 7.10 9.33
CA ILE A 538 -23.13 8.11 9.21
C ILE A 538 -23.32 9.25 10.24
N SER A 539 -24.55 9.58 10.62
CA SER A 539 -24.84 10.64 11.60
C SER A 539 -24.37 10.24 13.00
N ASP A 540 -24.58 8.99 13.40
CA ASP A 540 -24.16 8.50 14.72
C ASP A 540 -22.63 8.44 14.85
N PHE A 541 -21.96 8.03 13.76
CA PHE A 541 -20.50 8.09 13.65
C PHE A 541 -19.99 9.52 13.87
N TRP A 542 -20.47 10.50 13.11
CA TRP A 542 -19.99 11.88 13.25
C TRP A 542 -20.31 12.48 14.62
N LYS A 543 -21.48 12.16 15.20
CA LYS A 543 -21.86 12.60 16.55
C LYS A 543 -20.93 12.06 17.65
N LYS A 544 -20.35 10.86 17.48
CA LYS A 544 -19.41 10.26 18.45
C LYS A 544 -17.95 10.66 18.19
N SER A 545 -17.54 10.79 16.93
CA SER A 545 -16.13 10.90 16.54
C SER A 545 -15.68 12.28 16.04
N PHE A 546 -16.58 13.24 15.81
CA PHE A 546 -16.20 14.62 15.49
C PHE A 546 -16.17 15.49 16.76
N ASN A 547 -15.00 16.05 17.07
CA ASN A 547 -14.86 17.00 18.16
C ASN A 547 -15.10 18.42 17.65
N GLU A 548 -16.24 18.99 18.04
CA GLU A 548 -16.67 20.33 17.62
C GLU A 548 -15.72 21.44 18.12
N SER A 549 -14.99 21.24 19.22
CA SER A 549 -14.08 22.23 19.81
C SER A 549 -12.72 22.27 19.11
N SER A 550 -12.20 21.11 18.70
CA SER A 550 -10.92 21.00 17.95
C SER A 550 -11.12 21.06 16.43
N HIS A 551 -12.38 20.95 15.96
CA HIS A 551 -12.76 20.74 14.56
C HIS A 551 -12.02 19.55 13.90
N ALA A 552 -11.80 18.49 14.68
CA ALA A 552 -11.06 17.31 14.26
C ALA A 552 -11.88 16.02 14.39
N LEU A 553 -11.59 15.06 13.52
CA LEU A 553 -11.97 13.65 13.69
C LEU A 553 -11.04 13.02 14.73
N GLU A 554 -11.61 12.57 15.84
CA GLU A 554 -10.92 11.91 16.96
C GLU A 554 -11.43 10.45 17.05
N LEU A 555 -10.80 9.55 16.29
CA LEU A 555 -11.30 8.18 16.11
C LEU A 555 -10.60 7.16 17.02
N ASN A 556 -9.26 7.14 17.05
CA ASN A 556 -8.40 6.25 17.84
C ASN A 556 -8.69 4.73 17.74
N SER A 557 -9.48 4.31 16.75
CA SER A 557 -10.07 2.97 16.67
C SER A 557 -10.43 2.58 15.23
N ILE A 558 -11.01 1.39 15.08
CA ILE A 558 -11.47 0.83 13.81
C ILE A 558 -13.00 0.74 13.84
N ALA A 559 -13.66 1.66 13.15
CA ALA A 559 -15.10 1.84 13.15
C ALA A 559 -15.73 1.32 11.86
N ARG A 560 -16.85 0.59 11.98
CA ARG A 560 -17.70 0.16 10.87
C ARG A 560 -18.99 0.96 10.85
N ILE A 561 -19.40 1.44 9.68
CA ILE A 561 -20.65 2.18 9.46
C ILE A 561 -21.50 1.37 8.47
N LYS A 562 -22.65 0.86 8.91
CA LYS A 562 -23.53 0.01 8.09
C LYS A 562 -24.21 0.79 6.97
N ASN A 563 -24.66 2.02 7.26
CA ASN A 563 -25.22 2.98 6.31
C ASN A 563 -26.28 2.37 5.35
N PRO A 564 -27.34 1.74 5.86
CA PRO A 564 -28.32 1.01 5.02
C PRO A 564 -28.98 1.90 3.95
N ASP A 565 -29.09 3.20 4.21
CA ASP A 565 -29.66 4.21 3.30
C ASP A 565 -28.74 4.57 2.12
N LYS A 566 -27.51 4.04 2.07
CA LYS A 566 -26.50 4.25 1.02
C LYS A 566 -26.10 5.72 0.81
N ILE A 567 -26.19 6.54 1.86
CA ILE A 567 -25.83 7.96 1.83
C ILE A 567 -24.33 8.10 1.55
N ASP A 568 -23.93 9.05 0.70
CA ASP A 568 -22.52 9.28 0.41
C ASP A 568 -21.78 9.86 1.63
N PHE A 569 -20.64 9.28 1.96
CA PHE A 569 -19.80 9.67 3.09
C PHE A 569 -18.80 10.74 2.67
N SER A 570 -18.91 11.94 3.23
CA SER A 570 -18.03 13.09 2.90
C SER A 570 -16.96 13.32 3.98
N LEU A 571 -15.73 13.60 3.54
CA LEU A 571 -14.61 14.03 4.38
C LEU A 571 -14.16 15.45 3.97
N PRO A 572 -14.42 16.51 4.76
CA PRO A 572 -15.25 16.55 5.98
C PRO A 572 -16.74 16.38 5.68
N PRO A 573 -17.58 16.14 6.71
CA PRO A 573 -19.02 16.12 6.56
C PRO A 573 -19.57 17.49 6.11
N SER A 574 -20.73 17.45 5.45
CA SER A 574 -21.42 18.62 4.89
C SER A 574 -21.64 19.72 5.93
N GLY A 575 -21.36 20.97 5.55
CA GLY A 575 -21.45 22.14 6.43
C GLY A 575 -20.28 22.34 7.41
N LYS A 576 -19.29 21.44 7.46
CA LYS A 576 -18.05 21.65 8.23
C LYS A 576 -16.92 22.25 7.38
N PRO A 577 -15.96 22.98 7.99
CA PRO A 577 -14.80 23.51 7.28
C PRO A 577 -13.90 22.39 6.72
N TYR A 578 -13.23 22.68 5.62
CA TYR A 578 -12.21 21.84 4.99
C TYR A 578 -10.83 22.50 5.06
N PRO A 579 -9.71 21.75 5.12
CA PRO A 579 -9.64 20.28 5.18
C PRO A 579 -10.12 19.71 6.52
N LEU A 580 -10.51 18.43 6.54
CA LEU A 580 -10.79 17.71 7.78
C LEU A 580 -9.48 17.44 8.51
N LYS A 581 -9.35 17.97 9.73
CA LYS A 581 -8.25 17.60 10.63
C LYS A 581 -8.52 16.24 11.26
N VAL A 582 -7.49 15.42 11.38
CA VAL A 582 -7.56 14.09 12.01
C VAL A 582 -6.56 14.04 13.16
N SER A 583 -7.06 13.63 14.33
CA SER A 583 -6.31 13.44 15.57
C SER A 583 -6.45 11.98 16.02
N GLY A 584 -5.38 11.39 16.56
CA GLY A 584 -5.32 9.99 16.98
C GLY A 584 -5.27 8.97 15.83
N GLY A 585 -5.79 9.30 14.65
CA GLY A 585 -5.91 8.40 13.50
C GLY A 585 -6.97 7.30 13.70
N GLY A 586 -7.10 6.39 12.75
CA GLY A 586 -8.10 5.31 12.80
C GLY A 586 -8.42 4.71 11.43
N MET A 587 -9.35 3.77 11.41
CA MET A 587 -9.88 3.19 10.17
C MET A 587 -11.41 3.26 10.18
N ILE A 588 -11.99 3.68 9.06
CA ILE A 588 -13.43 3.77 8.81
C ILE A 588 -13.78 2.76 7.73
N ILE A 589 -14.67 1.82 8.04
CA ILE A 589 -15.19 0.81 7.11
C ILE A 589 -16.63 1.19 6.81
N LEU A 590 -16.93 1.58 5.57
CA LEU A 590 -18.25 1.92 5.10
C LEU A 590 -18.82 0.76 4.29
N ASP A 591 -19.89 0.15 4.80
CA ASP A 591 -20.50 -1.03 4.19
C ASP A 591 -21.22 -0.69 2.87
N GLN A 592 -21.79 0.51 2.76
CA GLN A 592 -22.66 0.97 1.67
C GLN A 592 -22.47 2.47 1.42
N GLY A 593 -22.65 2.94 0.18
CA GLY A 593 -22.52 4.35 -0.20
C GLY A 593 -21.13 4.71 -0.75
N ASN A 594 -20.99 5.89 -1.34
CA ASN A 594 -19.74 6.34 -1.96
C ASN A 594 -18.90 7.22 -1.02
N LEU A 595 -17.66 7.51 -1.41
CA LEU A 595 -16.76 8.42 -0.69
C LEU A 595 -16.60 9.74 -1.45
N THR A 596 -16.78 10.86 -0.76
CA THR A 596 -16.45 12.21 -1.27
C THR A 596 -15.32 12.83 -0.45
N LEU A 597 -14.29 13.32 -1.13
CA LEU A 597 -13.06 13.86 -0.56
C LEU A 597 -12.92 15.35 -0.87
N ARG A 598 -12.76 16.15 0.19
CA ARG A 598 -12.69 17.61 0.13
C ARG A 598 -11.43 18.17 0.82
N GLY A 599 -10.48 17.30 1.16
CA GLY A 599 -9.26 17.60 1.92
C GLY A 599 -9.23 16.91 3.27
N VAL A 600 -8.11 16.24 3.58
CA VAL A 600 -7.85 15.54 4.85
C VAL A 600 -6.42 15.86 5.29
N GLU A 601 -6.25 16.35 6.51
CA GLU A 601 -4.98 16.74 7.12
C GLU A 601 -4.74 15.94 8.41
N LEU A 602 -3.62 15.22 8.49
CA LEU A 602 -3.21 14.50 9.70
C LEU A 602 -2.40 15.45 10.59
N LEU A 603 -2.75 15.54 11.88
CA LEU A 603 -2.08 16.44 12.82
C LEU A 603 -0.69 15.91 13.25
N SER A 604 -0.43 14.61 13.13
CA SER A 604 0.86 14.00 13.49
C SER A 604 1.41 13.04 12.42
N PRO A 605 2.75 12.98 12.23
CA PRO A 605 3.41 11.98 11.38
C PRO A 605 3.15 10.52 11.80
N LYS A 606 2.71 10.29 13.05
CA LYS A 606 2.40 8.96 13.60
C LYS A 606 0.92 8.56 13.48
N GLU A 607 0.09 9.42 12.86
CA GLU A 607 -1.32 9.15 12.64
C GLU A 607 -1.58 8.73 11.20
N ALA A 608 -2.60 7.92 10.98
CA ALA A 608 -3.11 7.62 9.66
C ALA A 608 -4.64 7.51 9.73
N LEU A 609 -5.31 7.97 8.67
CA LEU A 609 -6.70 7.64 8.41
C LEU A 609 -6.73 6.63 7.27
N THR A 610 -7.51 5.57 7.45
CA THR A 610 -7.82 4.60 6.38
C THR A 610 -9.33 4.57 6.18
N VAL A 611 -9.79 4.61 4.93
CA VAL A 611 -11.20 4.50 4.56
C VAL A 611 -11.38 3.30 3.65
N VAL A 612 -12.31 2.42 4.00
CA VAL A 612 -12.59 1.18 3.28
C VAL A 612 -14.03 1.22 2.80
N LEU A 613 -14.26 1.02 1.50
CA LEU A 613 -15.60 0.91 0.92
C LEU A 613 -15.88 -0.53 0.52
N VAL A 614 -16.84 -1.18 1.19
CA VAL A 614 -17.19 -2.58 0.93
C VAL A 614 -18.09 -2.71 -0.30
N ASN A 615 -19.14 -1.87 -0.38
CA ASN A 615 -20.07 -1.81 -1.51
C ASN A 615 -20.25 -0.36 -2.01
N GLY A 616 -19.16 0.40 -2.07
CA GLY A 616 -19.13 1.72 -2.71
C GLY A 616 -18.74 1.63 -4.20
N ASP A 617 -19.43 2.40 -5.03
CA ASP A 617 -19.23 2.42 -6.49
C ASP A 617 -18.31 3.57 -6.95
N LYS A 618 -18.09 4.60 -6.11
CA LYS A 618 -17.29 5.79 -6.45
C LYS A 618 -16.42 6.29 -5.30
N VAL A 619 -15.26 6.83 -5.66
CA VAL A 619 -14.44 7.72 -4.83
C VAL A 619 -14.31 9.04 -5.58
N PHE A 620 -14.92 10.11 -5.05
CA PHE A 620 -15.02 11.41 -5.71
C PHE A 620 -14.09 12.44 -5.05
N PHE A 621 -13.16 12.99 -5.82
CA PHE A 621 -12.32 14.11 -5.40
C PHE A 621 -12.98 15.44 -5.81
N GLU A 622 -13.60 16.12 -4.85
CA GLU A 622 -14.41 17.33 -5.10
C GLU A 622 -13.57 18.61 -5.12
N THR A 623 -12.53 18.69 -4.27
CA THR A 623 -11.71 19.91 -4.09
C THR A 623 -10.21 19.62 -4.30
N PRO A 624 -9.42 20.63 -4.72
CA PRO A 624 -7.98 20.46 -4.95
C PRO A 624 -7.14 20.40 -3.65
N ASN A 625 -7.79 20.30 -2.49
CA ASN A 625 -7.11 20.17 -1.21
C ASN A 625 -6.44 18.79 -1.11
N MET A 626 -5.25 18.75 -0.52
CA MET A 626 -4.55 17.50 -0.24
C MET A 626 -5.38 16.56 0.65
N ASN A 627 -5.39 15.28 0.29
CA ASN A 627 -6.04 14.20 1.03
C ASN A 627 -4.99 13.23 1.58
N GLN A 628 -4.67 13.38 2.87
CA GLN A 628 -3.72 12.54 3.60
C GLN A 628 -4.44 11.29 4.18
N VAL A 629 -4.73 10.31 3.32
CA VAL A 629 -5.62 9.17 3.66
C VAL A 629 -5.25 7.92 2.86
N ASN A 630 -5.45 6.73 3.43
CA ASN A 630 -5.41 5.47 2.68
C ASN A 630 -6.84 5.09 2.27
N ILE A 631 -7.03 4.59 1.04
CA ILE A 631 -8.36 4.23 0.52
C ILE A 631 -8.32 2.80 -0.01
N VAL A 632 -9.30 1.99 0.42
CA VAL A 632 -9.51 0.61 -0.05
C VAL A 632 -10.94 0.49 -0.54
N ALA A 633 -11.15 0.66 -1.84
CA ALA A 633 -12.45 0.64 -2.49
C ALA A 633 -12.40 -0.21 -3.79
N PRO A 634 -12.16 -1.54 -3.70
CA PRO A 634 -11.83 -2.40 -4.85
C PRO A 634 -12.98 -2.60 -5.87
N ARG A 635 -14.15 -2.00 -5.62
CA ARG A 635 -15.30 -1.90 -6.53
C ARG A 635 -15.48 -0.52 -7.14
N ALA A 636 -14.94 0.52 -6.50
CA ALA A 636 -15.24 1.90 -6.84
C ALA A 636 -14.42 2.41 -8.04
N GLU A 637 -15.04 3.27 -8.83
CA GLU A 637 -14.36 4.11 -9.81
C GLU A 637 -13.87 5.41 -9.17
N VAL A 638 -12.62 5.81 -9.45
CA VAL A 638 -12.13 7.16 -9.12
C VAL A 638 -12.75 8.17 -10.09
N VAL A 639 -13.45 9.14 -9.52
CA VAL A 639 -14.14 10.25 -10.20
C VAL A 639 -13.56 11.58 -9.67
N TYR A 640 -13.52 12.60 -10.50
CA TYR A 640 -12.89 13.91 -10.19
C TYR A 640 -13.83 15.08 -10.51
N GLY A 641 -13.92 16.01 -9.58
CA GLY A 641 -14.43 17.38 -9.77
C GLY A 641 -13.32 18.41 -9.84
N SER A 642 -12.13 18.09 -9.33
CA SER A 642 -10.95 18.96 -9.25
C SER A 642 -9.65 18.22 -9.58
N VAL A 643 -8.53 18.94 -9.59
CA VAL A 643 -7.18 18.34 -9.51
C VAL A 643 -7.11 17.45 -8.28
N VAL A 644 -6.51 16.26 -8.40
CA VAL A 644 -6.30 15.34 -7.29
C VAL A 644 -4.97 15.65 -6.59
N ASP A 645 -5.01 15.83 -5.29
CA ASP A 645 -3.81 15.84 -4.45
C ASP A 645 -3.98 14.81 -3.33
N PHE A 646 -3.18 13.74 -3.38
CA PHE A 646 -3.35 12.55 -2.54
C PHE A 646 -2.01 12.09 -1.97
N TRP A 647 -2.00 11.73 -0.68
CA TRP A 647 -0.83 11.19 0.01
C TRP A 647 -1.21 10.01 0.90
N GLY A 648 -0.79 8.81 0.51
CA GLY A 648 -1.20 7.54 1.12
C GLY A 648 -1.18 6.39 0.11
N SER A 649 -2.08 5.43 0.31
CA SER A 649 -2.24 4.24 -0.54
C SER A 649 -3.63 4.23 -1.16
N LEU A 650 -3.74 4.14 -2.49
CA LEU A 650 -5.03 4.15 -3.21
C LEU A 650 -5.30 2.80 -3.87
N ALA A 651 -6.21 2.00 -3.31
CA ALA A 651 -6.70 0.75 -3.91
C ALA A 651 -8.15 0.90 -4.38
N VAL A 652 -8.40 0.75 -5.68
CA VAL A 652 -9.68 1.06 -6.36
C VAL A 652 -10.07 0.05 -7.43
N GLY A 653 -11.34 0.04 -7.82
CA GLY A 653 -11.87 -0.78 -8.91
C GLY A 653 -11.33 -0.35 -10.28
N SER A 654 -11.58 0.90 -10.66
CA SER A 654 -11.10 1.52 -11.90
C SER A 654 -10.78 3.00 -11.71
N ILE A 655 -10.15 3.62 -12.71
CA ILE A 655 -10.00 5.07 -12.81
C ILE A 655 -10.78 5.53 -14.04
N GLN A 656 -11.64 6.53 -13.87
CA GLN A 656 -12.33 7.17 -14.98
C GLN A 656 -11.28 7.87 -15.85
N ALA A 657 -11.29 7.60 -17.16
CA ALA A 657 -10.41 8.29 -18.11
C ALA A 657 -11.28 8.98 -19.16
N ASP A 658 -11.59 10.26 -18.94
CA ASP A 658 -12.23 11.11 -19.94
C ASP A 658 -11.67 12.54 -19.95
N SER A 659 -12.17 13.36 -20.87
CA SER A 659 -11.68 14.73 -21.11
C SER A 659 -11.84 15.69 -19.93
N ARG A 660 -12.60 15.33 -18.89
CA ARG A 660 -12.78 16.14 -17.68
C ARG A 660 -11.67 15.95 -16.65
N THR A 661 -10.81 14.93 -16.82
CA THR A 661 -9.73 14.62 -15.86
C THR A 661 -8.82 15.81 -15.64
N GLN A 662 -8.86 16.38 -14.43
CA GLN A 662 -7.98 17.49 -14.02
C GLN A 662 -6.58 17.01 -13.60
N GLY A 663 -6.31 15.71 -13.68
CA GLY A 663 -5.05 15.07 -13.33
C GLY A 663 -4.71 15.23 -11.85
N GLY A 664 -3.43 15.19 -11.53
CA GLY A 664 -2.95 15.47 -10.18
C GLY A 664 -1.77 14.60 -9.74
N TYR A 665 -1.58 14.52 -8.43
CA TYR A 665 -0.47 13.79 -7.80
C TYR A 665 -0.99 12.75 -6.81
N ILE A 666 -0.43 11.54 -6.91
CA ILE A 666 -0.65 10.44 -5.96
C ILE A 666 0.72 10.10 -5.37
N ARG A 667 0.95 10.48 -4.11
CA ARG A 667 2.23 10.32 -3.41
C ARG A 667 2.18 9.16 -2.42
N TYR A 668 3.19 8.30 -2.46
CA TYR A 668 3.40 7.27 -1.46
C TYR A 668 3.78 7.87 -0.11
N ARG A 669 3.32 7.23 0.97
CA ARG A 669 3.73 7.55 2.34
C ARG A 669 4.68 6.46 2.83
N GLU A 670 5.94 6.81 3.03
CA GLU A 670 6.98 5.83 3.33
C GLU A 670 6.82 5.21 4.72
N ALA A 671 6.21 5.90 5.69
CA ALA A 671 5.87 5.32 7.00
C ALA A 671 4.76 4.26 6.95
N ASN A 672 3.89 4.27 5.94
CA ASN A 672 2.84 3.26 5.83
C ASN A 672 3.41 1.90 5.37
N ASP A 673 4.65 1.86 4.90
CA ASP A 673 5.28 0.65 4.35
C ASP A 673 5.38 -0.48 5.39
N PRO A 674 4.64 -1.60 5.24
CA PRO A 674 4.62 -2.67 6.23
C PRO A 674 5.97 -3.37 6.41
N THR A 675 6.88 -3.23 5.44
CA THR A 675 8.23 -3.81 5.49
C THR A 675 9.21 -3.00 6.35
N LYS A 676 8.83 -1.78 6.78
CA LYS A 676 9.67 -0.89 7.60
C LYS A 676 9.26 -0.90 9.08
N GLU A 677 10.16 -0.45 9.95
CA GLU A 677 9.98 -0.44 11.41
C GLU A 677 8.93 0.60 11.87
N ASN A 678 8.87 1.74 11.17
CA ASN A 678 7.96 2.84 11.46
C ASN A 678 6.48 2.51 11.22
N TYR A 679 6.15 1.39 10.57
CA TYR A 679 4.80 0.80 10.54
C TYR A 679 4.23 0.55 11.96
N SER A 680 5.10 0.39 12.96
CA SER A 680 4.69 0.22 14.36
C SER A 680 4.04 1.45 15.00
N ASN A 681 4.21 2.66 14.44
CA ASN A 681 3.57 3.86 14.97
C ASN A 681 2.04 3.86 14.83
N PHE A 682 1.49 2.98 13.99
CA PHE A 682 0.07 2.96 13.59
C PHE A 682 -0.76 1.89 14.30
N TYR A 683 -0.19 1.17 15.29
CA TYR A 683 -1.00 0.35 16.19
C TYR A 683 -1.86 1.23 17.10
N LYS A 684 -3.09 0.79 17.34
CA LYS A 684 -4.00 1.37 18.33
C LYS A 684 -4.49 0.29 19.27
N THR A 685 -4.61 0.65 20.53
CA THR A 685 -5.25 -0.16 21.57
C THR A 685 -6.69 0.32 21.72
N PHE A 686 -7.64 -0.62 21.65
CA PHE A 686 -9.03 -0.38 21.98
C PHE A 686 -9.43 -1.25 23.18
N VAL A 687 -10.17 -0.65 24.12
CA VAL A 687 -10.71 -1.31 25.31
C VAL A 687 -12.22 -1.30 25.20
N ALA A 688 -12.87 -2.45 25.40
CA ALA A 688 -14.32 -2.55 25.35
C ALA A 688 -15.00 -1.62 26.38
N ASP A 689 -16.11 -1.00 25.97
CA ASP A 689 -16.96 -0.19 26.85
C ASP A 689 -17.68 -1.04 27.92
N GLN A 690 -17.96 -2.31 27.61
CA GLN A 690 -18.71 -3.25 28.45
C GLN A 690 -17.81 -4.10 29.36
N ASP A 691 -18.23 -4.24 30.61
CA ASP A 691 -17.63 -5.12 31.62
C ASP A 691 -18.28 -6.51 31.59
N THR A 692 -17.48 -7.57 31.75
CA THR A 692 -17.99 -8.93 32.00
C THR A 692 -17.57 -9.40 33.39
N PHE A 693 -18.54 -9.83 34.20
CA PHE A 693 -18.30 -10.36 35.54
C PHE A 693 -18.01 -11.86 35.48
N TRP A 694 -16.96 -12.28 36.17
CA TRP A 694 -16.50 -13.67 36.25
C TRP A 694 -16.22 -14.02 37.71
N TYR A 695 -16.99 -14.98 38.22
CA TYR A 695 -16.82 -15.54 39.56
C TYR A 695 -15.96 -16.80 39.45
N GLU A 696 -14.92 -16.93 40.29
CA GLU A 696 -14.29 -18.24 40.46
C GLU A 696 -15.32 -19.21 41.07
N SER A 697 -15.52 -20.35 40.42
CA SER A 697 -16.40 -21.39 40.94
C SER A 697 -15.84 -21.99 42.25
N PRO A 698 -16.71 -22.50 43.16
CA PRO A 698 -16.38 -22.73 44.57
C PRO A 698 -15.12 -23.51 44.92
#